data_AF-W9P5F2-F1
#
_entry.id   AF-W9P5F2-F1
#
_cell.length_a   1.000
_cell.length_b   1.000
_cell.length_c   1.000
_cell.angle_alpha   90.00
_cell.angle_beta   90.00
_cell.angle_gamma   90.00
#
_symmetry.space_group_name_H-M   'P 1'
#
loop_
_entity.id
_entity.type
_entity.pdbx_description
1 polymer ?
#
loop_
_entity_poly.entity_id
_entity_poly.type
_entity_poly.pdbx_seq_one_letter_code
_entity_poly.pdbx_strand_id
1 'polypeptide(L)'
;MDGDWAEVTRIPFPPPGVHAMPTPVATMTFDNSQELLWTGNEYGRVTSFYGTELQRYTSFKAHASSDGPIRQILVNEKGIVSLGAKDVHMAIRRGLPIWHIRHDDMKDLRCMSFTSKGTAEIIAAGMQDTMLVIDLIKGDVVKQVPTEHQYTIMRRGRYICAATQTGSVNLLDPVTFAVVKSWNAHSALINDMDAQHDFIVTCGYSLRQGQNYMLDPFLNVFDIKKMSSMPPIPFPAGAAYVRMHPRMLTTSIVVSQSGQMHVVDLMNPNTSDVRLANVTSYLSMFEIAPSGEAIALTDADCSIHLWGSPTKLHFVDLPTPIEFATPEEPLPNIDWGPDTPLNMIGLPHYRDVLASAWPDIPCDVGAPPVKFDPQFLAGLKPTEFGMYGRNTRGLRRNQAENTRNVNKSGSSGLKAPKFLSEKARELATSNAAASDKKADELISSLTDMGLESKKSDVPVMYRTVEIKYSKFGVDDFDFGFYNNTRYSGLETHISNSYANSLLQIMHFTPVIRNLALQHAATSCVSEICLLCELGFLFDMLQKAEGSICQATNLLKTLSSHPQAGPLGLLEEDPHGSSLNVMLQGLTRFLLDKIVHDYRTINPSSTAMDQVLATSATTSIRCINCRSEYTRPGSTYVNDLLYPSPAGSRNAKLPRISFSQVLKNSVERETTSKGWCSRCQRYQTIATRKSIHSIPAVLMLNTAITNQDQRMLWSTPGWLPEEIGIIVEQGQFFCYEGEDLKLHLQRGIHNITVYSLTGMAINIESGQTQKSHLVSMVNVAHAEPEAPGESRWHLFNDFLVRSVSTEEALAFNTSWKVPSVIAYQIKDENNKIDTEWKNNIDTSILYQDFKYAPARYKPYVANVLQSKRRSINKDLSIAQP
;
A
#
# COMPACT_ATOMS: atom_id res chain seq x y z
N MET A 1 0.69 -34.46 47.61
CA MET A 1 1.49 -35.36 46.77
C MET A 1 1.67 -36.66 47.52
N ASP A 2 1.53 -37.79 46.83
CA ASP A 2 1.74 -39.10 47.45
C ASP A 2 3.23 -39.36 47.67
N GLY A 3 3.55 -40.32 48.55
CA GLY A 3 4.93 -40.63 48.93
C GLY A 3 5.84 -40.99 47.75
N ASP A 4 5.27 -41.55 46.68
CA ASP A 4 5.92 -42.18 45.53
C ASP A 4 6.12 -41.27 44.31
N TRP A 5 5.88 -39.96 44.44
CA TRP A 5 6.09 -39.01 43.36
C TRP A 5 7.56 -38.94 42.92
N ALA A 6 7.81 -39.10 41.63
CA ALA A 6 9.13 -39.05 41.02
C ALA A 6 9.07 -38.45 39.59
N GLU A 7 10.23 -38.20 38.99
CA GLU A 7 10.35 -37.88 37.57
C GLU A 7 10.02 -39.13 36.73
N VAL A 8 8.96 -39.05 35.93
CA VAL A 8 8.45 -40.17 35.13
C VAL A 8 9.04 -40.15 33.72
N THR A 9 9.17 -38.97 33.12
CA THR A 9 9.68 -38.83 31.75
C THR A 9 10.36 -37.47 31.56
N ARG A 10 11.47 -37.47 30.83
CA ARG A 10 12.18 -36.27 30.38
C ARG A 10 12.39 -36.35 28.88
N ILE A 11 11.93 -35.32 28.16
CA ILE A 11 12.15 -35.21 26.71
C ILE A 11 12.80 -33.87 26.35
N PRO A 12 13.65 -33.83 25.31
CA PRO A 12 14.06 -32.56 24.73
C PRO A 12 12.88 -31.92 24.00
N PHE A 13 12.71 -30.61 24.15
CA PHE A 13 11.69 -29.85 23.45
C PHE A 13 12.04 -29.75 21.95
N PRO A 14 11.12 -30.12 21.04
CA PRO A 14 11.40 -30.14 19.61
C PRO A 14 11.76 -28.75 19.06
N PRO A 15 12.70 -28.65 18.10
CA PRO A 15 13.03 -27.38 17.49
C PRO A 15 11.86 -26.81 16.66
N PRO A 16 11.80 -25.49 16.45
CA PRO A 16 10.72 -24.82 15.71
C PRO A 16 10.54 -25.29 14.26
N GLY A 17 11.60 -25.80 13.65
CA GLY A 17 11.66 -26.25 12.27
C GLY A 17 12.95 -27.03 12.02
N VAL A 18 13.03 -27.65 10.83
CA VAL A 18 14.08 -28.61 10.46
C VAL A 18 15.50 -28.04 10.55
N HIS A 19 15.67 -26.72 10.40
CA HIS A 19 16.96 -26.03 10.47
C HIS A 19 17.05 -24.99 11.59
N ALA A 20 16.07 -24.96 12.51
CA ALA A 20 16.05 -24.01 13.60
C ALA A 20 16.74 -24.59 14.84
N MET A 21 17.47 -23.76 15.57
CA MET A 21 18.02 -24.14 16.87
C MET A 21 16.88 -24.40 17.88
N PRO A 22 17.02 -25.35 18.81
CA PRO A 22 16.10 -25.51 19.93
C PRO A 22 16.01 -24.21 20.73
N THR A 23 14.80 -23.88 21.17
CA THR A 23 14.52 -22.75 22.07
C THR A 23 13.81 -23.27 23.31
N PRO A 24 13.90 -22.57 24.46
CA PRO A 24 13.09 -22.93 25.62
C PRO A 24 11.59 -22.91 25.32
N VAL A 25 10.81 -23.61 26.15
CA VAL A 25 9.34 -23.57 26.09
C VAL A 25 8.87 -22.20 26.54
N ALA A 26 8.12 -21.50 25.70
CA ALA A 26 7.64 -20.14 25.97
C ALA A 26 6.35 -20.10 26.78
N THR A 27 5.46 -21.08 26.58
CA THR A 27 4.25 -21.29 27.40
C THR A 27 3.89 -22.77 27.42
N MET A 28 3.24 -23.23 28.48
CA MET A 28 2.78 -24.61 28.63
C MET A 28 1.44 -24.67 29.36
N THR A 29 0.59 -25.64 29.03
CA THR A 29 -0.66 -25.93 29.76
C THR A 29 -1.11 -27.36 29.49
N PHE A 30 -1.71 -28.02 30.48
CA PHE A 30 -2.42 -29.28 30.26
C PHE A 30 -3.78 -29.04 29.59
N ASP A 31 -4.28 -30.04 28.87
CA ASP A 31 -5.65 -30.07 28.37
C ASP A 31 -6.63 -30.46 29.48
N ASN A 32 -7.85 -29.94 29.42
CA ASN A 32 -8.88 -30.22 30.43
C ASN A 32 -9.76 -31.44 30.08
N SER A 33 -9.59 -32.02 28.89
CA SER A 33 -10.47 -33.09 28.36
C SER A 33 -9.73 -34.31 27.82
N GLN A 34 -8.46 -34.16 27.44
CA GLN A 34 -7.65 -35.21 26.82
C GLN A 34 -6.30 -35.32 27.56
N GLU A 35 -5.63 -36.46 27.43
CA GLU A 35 -4.28 -36.71 27.97
C GLU A 35 -3.21 -35.97 27.15
N LEU A 36 -3.35 -34.65 26.99
CA LEU A 36 -2.45 -33.80 26.21
C LEU A 36 -1.80 -32.71 27.08
N LEU A 37 -0.51 -32.50 26.84
CA LEU A 37 0.25 -31.35 27.28
C LEU A 37 0.52 -30.43 26.08
N TRP A 38 0.03 -29.20 26.14
CA TRP A 38 0.21 -28.18 25.11
C TRP A 38 1.40 -27.28 25.44
N THR A 39 2.22 -27.00 24.43
CA THR A 39 3.42 -26.17 24.55
C THR A 39 3.52 -25.19 23.39
N GLY A 40 4.07 -24.01 23.66
CA GLY A 40 4.37 -23.00 22.66
C GLY A 40 5.86 -22.64 22.66
N ASN A 41 6.41 -22.30 21.50
CA ASN A 41 7.80 -21.88 21.37
C ASN A 41 7.95 -20.39 21.02
N GLU A 42 9.19 -19.94 20.84
CA GLU A 42 9.54 -18.55 20.54
C GLU A 42 9.22 -18.08 19.10
N TYR A 43 8.80 -19.00 18.22
CA TYR A 43 8.60 -18.74 16.79
C TYR A 43 7.14 -18.94 16.33
N GLY A 44 6.20 -18.94 17.28
CA GLY A 44 4.76 -19.02 16.99
C GLY A 44 4.23 -20.43 16.75
N ARG A 45 4.94 -21.49 17.16
CA ARG A 45 4.55 -22.89 16.94
C ARG A 45 4.00 -23.56 18.19
N VAL A 46 2.81 -24.12 18.08
CA VAL A 46 2.16 -24.91 19.13
C VAL A 46 2.44 -26.39 18.90
N THR A 47 2.80 -27.12 19.95
CA THR A 47 3.05 -28.57 19.94
C THR A 47 2.33 -29.23 21.09
N SER A 48 1.68 -30.38 20.83
CA SER A 48 1.08 -31.22 21.87
C SER A 48 1.84 -32.52 22.07
N PHE A 49 1.86 -32.97 23.32
CA PHE A 49 2.43 -34.25 23.74
C PHE A 49 1.37 -35.10 24.42
N TYR A 50 1.32 -36.39 24.09
CA TYR A 50 0.32 -37.34 24.55
C TYR A 50 0.88 -38.30 25.59
N GLY A 51 0.10 -38.47 26.66
CA GLY A 51 0.32 -39.47 27.69
C GLY A 51 1.59 -39.27 28.53
N THR A 52 1.86 -40.26 29.37
CA THR A 52 2.96 -40.23 30.36
C THR A 52 4.35 -40.21 29.70
N GLU A 53 4.47 -40.75 28.50
CA GLU A 53 5.72 -40.76 27.72
C GLU A 53 5.97 -39.46 26.93
N LEU A 54 5.03 -38.49 26.99
CA LEU A 54 5.09 -37.24 26.25
C LEU A 54 5.37 -37.44 24.75
N GLN A 55 4.67 -38.40 24.12
CA GLN A 55 4.83 -38.65 22.68
C GLN A 55 4.23 -37.49 21.88
N ARG A 56 4.96 -36.93 20.92
CA ARG A 56 4.47 -35.80 20.12
C ARG A 56 3.21 -36.20 19.34
N TYR A 57 2.10 -35.53 19.62
CA TYR A 57 0.81 -35.76 18.97
C TYR A 57 0.61 -34.84 17.77
N THR A 58 0.60 -33.51 17.97
CA THR A 58 0.49 -32.52 16.89
C THR A 58 1.53 -31.42 17.01
N SER A 59 1.87 -30.77 15.89
CA SER A 59 2.73 -29.58 15.90
C SER A 59 2.46 -28.68 14.70
N PHE A 60 1.90 -27.51 14.95
CA PHE A 60 1.45 -26.59 13.90
C PHE A 60 1.84 -25.14 14.20
N LYS A 61 1.89 -24.32 13.17
CA LYS A 61 2.24 -22.91 13.27
C LYS A 61 0.97 -22.09 13.49
N ALA A 62 0.84 -21.50 14.68
CA ALA A 62 -0.30 -20.66 15.04
C ALA A 62 -0.06 -19.19 14.71
N HIS A 63 1.18 -18.71 14.84
CA HIS A 63 1.55 -17.30 14.65
C HIS A 63 2.74 -17.17 13.69
N ALA A 64 2.88 -15.99 13.08
CA ALA A 64 4.05 -15.69 12.26
C ALA A 64 5.32 -15.63 13.12
N SER A 65 6.42 -16.20 12.62
CA SER A 65 7.68 -16.24 13.37
C SER A 65 8.28 -14.86 13.62
N SER A 66 7.90 -13.86 12.83
CA SER A 66 8.27 -12.45 13.02
C SER A 66 7.52 -11.75 14.16
N ASP A 67 6.39 -12.31 14.61
CA ASP A 67 5.60 -11.74 15.71
C ASP A 67 6.02 -12.29 17.08
N GLY A 68 6.92 -13.29 17.11
CA GLY A 68 7.63 -13.74 18.30
C GLY A 68 6.98 -14.94 19.01
N PRO A 69 7.16 -15.07 20.35
CA PRO A 69 6.74 -16.23 21.11
C PRO A 69 5.22 -16.34 21.24
N ILE A 70 4.76 -17.57 21.45
CA ILE A 70 3.42 -17.80 21.99
C ILE A 70 3.43 -17.39 23.45
N ARG A 71 2.55 -16.46 23.80
CA ARG A 71 2.48 -15.83 25.13
C ARG A 71 1.70 -16.67 26.13
N GLN A 72 0.59 -17.26 25.68
CA GLN A 72 -0.29 -18.05 26.53
C GLN A 72 -1.14 -18.99 25.67
N ILE A 73 -1.53 -20.13 26.24
CA ILE A 73 -2.51 -21.05 25.65
C ILE A 73 -3.69 -21.19 26.64
N LEU A 74 -4.91 -21.15 26.11
CA LEU A 74 -6.13 -21.51 26.82
C LEU A 74 -6.80 -22.68 26.12
N VAL A 75 -7.43 -23.56 26.90
CA VAL A 75 -8.10 -24.75 26.39
C VAL A 75 -9.61 -24.62 26.65
N ASN A 76 -10.42 -24.90 25.63
CA ASN A 76 -11.87 -24.99 25.75
C ASN A 76 -12.40 -26.29 25.13
N GLU A 77 -13.71 -26.52 25.17
CA GLU A 77 -14.30 -27.75 24.64
C GLU A 77 -14.01 -27.96 23.14
N LYS A 78 -14.06 -26.89 22.33
CA LYS A 78 -13.85 -26.96 20.88
C LYS A 78 -12.38 -27.15 20.47
N GLY A 79 -11.43 -26.71 21.30
CA GLY A 79 -10.02 -26.78 20.97
C GLY A 79 -9.16 -25.90 21.87
N ILE A 80 -8.13 -25.31 21.28
CA ILE A 80 -7.18 -24.44 21.97
C ILE A 80 -7.16 -23.06 21.35
N VAL A 81 -6.90 -22.07 22.19
CA VAL A 81 -6.66 -20.68 21.81
C VAL A 81 -5.23 -20.35 22.17
N SER A 82 -4.43 -19.91 21.21
CA SER A 82 -3.07 -19.43 21.42
C SER A 82 -2.99 -17.92 21.22
N LEU A 83 -2.27 -17.26 22.14
CA LEU A 83 -2.05 -15.83 22.15
C LEU A 83 -0.66 -15.51 21.60
N GLY A 84 -0.60 -14.73 20.53
CA GLY A 84 0.62 -14.07 20.06
C GLY A 84 0.69 -12.65 20.62
N ALA A 85 1.76 -11.91 20.31
CA ALA A 85 1.88 -10.51 20.70
C ALA A 85 0.90 -9.58 19.95
N LYS A 86 0.49 -9.96 18.72
CA LYS A 86 -0.32 -9.12 17.81
C LYS A 86 -1.54 -9.82 17.19
N ASP A 87 -1.77 -11.07 17.56
CA ASP A 87 -2.80 -11.90 16.98
C ASP A 87 -3.24 -12.99 17.95
N VAL A 88 -4.43 -13.54 17.70
CA VAL A 88 -5.03 -14.63 18.47
C VAL A 88 -5.45 -15.72 17.49
N HIS A 89 -5.10 -16.96 17.80
CA HIS A 89 -5.37 -18.10 16.93
C HIS A 89 -6.16 -19.16 17.67
N MET A 90 -7.15 -19.77 17.01
CA MET A 90 -7.88 -20.91 17.56
C MET A 90 -7.80 -22.09 16.61
N ALA A 91 -7.48 -23.26 17.15
CA ALA A 91 -7.39 -24.52 16.44
C ALA A 91 -8.09 -25.64 17.21
N ILE A 92 -8.57 -26.66 16.50
CA ILE A 92 -9.00 -27.90 17.15
C ILE A 92 -7.77 -28.67 17.69
N ARG A 93 -7.97 -29.65 18.57
CA ARG A 93 -6.89 -30.44 19.17
C ARG A 93 -6.04 -31.25 18.17
N ARG A 94 -6.57 -31.47 16.96
CA ARG A 94 -5.85 -32.08 15.83
C ARG A 94 -4.94 -31.11 15.07
N GLY A 95 -4.95 -29.82 15.44
CA GLY A 95 -4.13 -28.77 14.85
C GLY A 95 -4.73 -28.08 13.61
N LEU A 96 -5.96 -28.41 13.22
CA LEU A 96 -6.65 -27.67 12.15
C LEU A 96 -7.11 -26.30 12.66
N PRO A 97 -6.85 -25.22 11.92
CA PRO A 97 -7.27 -23.88 12.32
C PRO A 97 -8.79 -23.75 12.21
N ILE A 98 -9.42 -23.16 13.24
CA ILE A 98 -10.82 -22.73 13.19
C ILE A 98 -10.88 -21.30 12.66
N TRP A 99 -10.09 -20.39 13.24
CA TRP A 99 -9.96 -19.00 12.82
C TRP A 99 -8.64 -18.39 13.32
N HIS A 100 -8.31 -17.21 12.80
CA HIS A 100 -7.13 -16.43 13.17
C HIS A 100 -7.45 -14.93 13.10
N ILE A 101 -7.23 -14.20 14.19
CA ILE A 101 -7.63 -12.79 14.34
C ILE A 101 -6.42 -11.87 14.33
N ARG A 102 -6.39 -11.01 13.31
CA ARG A 102 -5.62 -9.76 13.13
C ARG A 102 -6.34 -8.52 13.63
N HIS A 103 -5.89 -7.76 14.64
CA HIS A 103 -6.55 -6.48 14.96
C HIS A 103 -5.53 -5.35 15.25
N ASP A 104 -5.82 -4.12 14.81
CA ASP A 104 -4.87 -2.99 14.88
C ASP A 104 -4.48 -2.60 16.31
N ASP A 105 -5.41 -2.75 17.26
CA ASP A 105 -5.16 -2.53 18.69
C ASP A 105 -4.39 -3.68 19.40
N MET A 106 -4.07 -4.76 18.70
CA MET A 106 -3.20 -5.83 19.22
C MET A 106 -1.73 -5.44 19.00
N LYS A 107 -1.15 -4.71 19.97
CA LYS A 107 0.22 -4.18 19.88
C LYS A 107 1.24 -5.09 20.58
N ASP A 108 1.03 -5.40 21.85
CA ASP A 108 1.84 -6.34 22.64
C ASP A 108 0.98 -7.03 23.70
N LEU A 109 0.15 -7.98 23.26
CA LEU A 109 -0.61 -8.85 24.14
C LEU A 109 0.34 -9.77 24.93
N ARG A 110 0.00 -10.02 26.20
CA ARG A 110 0.78 -10.87 27.12
C ARG A 110 -0.06 -11.95 27.78
N CYS A 111 -1.31 -11.65 28.08
CA CYS A 111 -2.18 -12.57 28.80
C CYS A 111 -3.62 -12.52 28.30
N MET A 112 -4.35 -13.59 28.57
CA MET A 112 -5.77 -13.72 28.31
C MET A 112 -6.44 -14.58 29.38
N SER A 113 -7.75 -14.38 29.55
CA SER A 113 -8.57 -15.16 30.47
C SER A 113 -10.01 -15.29 29.97
N PHE A 114 -10.70 -16.34 30.38
CA PHE A 114 -12.13 -16.45 30.13
C PHE A 114 -12.91 -15.42 30.95
N THR A 115 -13.90 -14.75 30.33
CA THR A 115 -14.69 -13.71 31.00
C THR A 115 -15.77 -14.31 31.90
N SER A 116 -16.41 -15.39 31.46
CA SER A 116 -17.53 -16.03 32.16
C SER A 116 -17.22 -17.48 32.55
N LYS A 117 -18.15 -18.16 33.23
CA LYS A 117 -18.05 -19.63 33.46
C LYS A 117 -18.05 -20.39 32.13
N GLY A 118 -18.67 -19.85 31.09
CA GLY A 118 -18.56 -20.37 29.75
C GLY A 118 -17.19 -20.05 29.14
N THR A 119 -16.66 -20.99 28.35
CA THR A 119 -15.42 -20.82 27.58
C THR A 119 -15.68 -20.28 26.17
N ALA A 120 -16.70 -19.43 26.03
CA ALA A 120 -17.15 -18.88 24.75
C ALA A 120 -16.55 -17.49 24.45
N GLU A 121 -16.09 -16.78 25.48
CA GLU A 121 -15.55 -15.44 25.37
C GLU A 121 -14.29 -15.31 26.23
N ILE A 122 -13.29 -14.60 25.71
CA ILE A 122 -12.06 -14.28 26.41
C ILE A 122 -11.83 -12.77 26.43
N ILE A 123 -11.09 -12.32 27.43
CA ILE A 123 -10.46 -11.00 27.45
C ILE A 123 -8.95 -11.18 27.28
N ALA A 124 -8.36 -10.44 26.35
CA ALA A 124 -6.93 -10.39 26.09
C ALA A 124 -6.36 -9.01 26.46
N ALA A 125 -5.21 -9.00 27.10
CA ALA A 125 -4.53 -7.79 27.55
C ALA A 125 -3.00 -7.96 27.47
N GLY A 126 -2.26 -6.86 27.67
CA GLY A 126 -0.81 -6.91 27.63
C GLY A 126 -0.16 -5.59 28.03
N MET A 127 0.99 -5.32 27.42
CA MET A 127 1.75 -4.06 27.58
C MET A 127 1.15 -2.97 26.69
N GLN A 128 -0.14 -2.70 26.90
CA GLN A 128 -0.93 -1.75 26.12
C GLN A 128 -2.13 -1.26 26.94
N ASP A 129 -2.69 -0.12 26.50
CA ASP A 129 -3.72 0.62 27.26
C ASP A 129 -5.16 0.20 26.87
N THR A 130 -5.30 -0.89 26.12
CA THR A 130 -6.59 -1.43 25.66
C THR A 130 -6.62 -2.94 25.88
N MET A 131 -7.68 -3.43 26.53
CA MET A 131 -8.04 -4.85 26.60
C MET A 131 -9.07 -5.18 25.52
N LEU A 132 -9.02 -6.38 24.98
CA LEU A 132 -9.84 -6.82 23.86
C LEU A 132 -10.69 -8.02 24.29
N VAL A 133 -12.00 -7.91 24.13
CA VAL A 133 -12.94 -9.01 24.38
C VAL A 133 -13.21 -9.70 23.05
N ILE A 134 -13.00 -11.02 23.01
CA ILE A 134 -13.06 -11.84 21.80
C ILE A 134 -14.08 -12.96 22.00
N ASP A 135 -15.02 -13.05 21.06
CA ASP A 135 -15.98 -14.15 20.99
C ASP A 135 -15.36 -15.31 20.21
N LEU A 136 -15.16 -16.45 20.90
CA LEU A 136 -14.50 -17.61 20.34
C LEU A 136 -15.38 -18.41 19.36
N ILE A 137 -16.69 -18.21 19.40
CA ILE A 137 -17.63 -18.88 18.48
C ILE A 137 -17.60 -18.17 17.12
N LYS A 138 -17.61 -16.83 17.13
CA LYS A 138 -17.57 -16.02 15.91
C LYS A 138 -16.15 -15.86 15.36
N GLY A 139 -15.15 -15.82 16.24
CA GLY A 139 -13.77 -15.53 15.86
C GLY A 139 -13.54 -14.05 15.55
N ASP A 140 -14.15 -13.15 16.34
CA ASP A 140 -14.07 -11.70 16.15
C ASP A 140 -13.90 -10.95 17.49
N VAL A 141 -13.30 -9.75 17.42
CA VAL A 141 -13.23 -8.82 18.55
C VAL A 141 -14.59 -8.14 18.74
N VAL A 142 -15.23 -8.38 19.88
CA VAL A 142 -16.58 -7.86 20.17
C VAL A 142 -16.54 -6.52 20.89
N LYS A 143 -15.57 -6.33 21.80
CA LYS A 143 -15.50 -5.11 22.62
C LYS A 143 -14.05 -4.73 22.88
N GLN A 144 -13.79 -3.42 22.85
CA GLN A 144 -12.52 -2.84 23.29
C GLN A 144 -12.74 -2.12 24.61
N VAL A 145 -11.89 -2.39 25.60
CA VAL A 145 -12.01 -1.86 26.96
C VAL A 145 -10.73 -1.09 27.29
N PRO A 146 -10.78 0.25 27.46
CA PRO A 146 -9.60 1.01 27.86
C PRO A 146 -9.16 0.63 29.29
N THR A 147 -7.85 0.59 29.52
CA THR A 147 -7.24 0.30 30.82
C THR A 147 -6.07 1.24 31.07
N GLU A 148 -5.94 1.74 32.29
CA GLU A 148 -4.78 2.54 32.73
C GLU A 148 -3.60 1.66 33.16
N HIS A 149 -3.82 0.35 33.27
CA HIS A 149 -2.85 -0.61 33.75
C HIS A 149 -2.43 -1.59 32.65
N GLN A 150 -1.14 -1.92 32.65
CA GLN A 150 -0.54 -2.92 31.77
C GLN A 150 -0.45 -4.26 32.49
N TYR A 151 -1.01 -5.30 31.90
CA TYR A 151 -1.19 -6.60 32.53
C TYR A 151 -0.24 -7.66 31.94
N THR A 152 0.40 -8.44 32.81
CA THR A 152 1.32 -9.53 32.44
C THR A 152 0.68 -10.90 32.53
N ILE A 153 -0.14 -11.14 33.56
CA ILE A 153 -0.76 -12.43 33.86
C ILE A 153 -2.22 -12.19 34.20
N MET A 154 -3.11 -13.04 33.67
CA MET A 154 -4.52 -13.07 34.07
C MET A 154 -4.94 -14.49 34.45
N ARG A 155 -5.52 -14.64 35.64
CA ARG A 155 -6.08 -15.89 36.12
C ARG A 155 -7.52 -15.65 36.55
N ARG A 156 -8.40 -16.58 36.17
CA ARG A 156 -9.82 -16.49 36.47
C ARG A 156 -10.12 -17.29 37.72
N GLY A 157 -10.67 -16.62 38.73
CA GLY A 157 -11.34 -17.23 39.87
C GLY A 157 -12.80 -16.80 39.91
N ARG A 158 -13.24 -16.27 41.06
CA ARG A 158 -14.51 -15.54 41.17
C ARG A 158 -14.51 -14.22 40.38
N TYR A 159 -13.34 -13.60 40.32
CA TYR A 159 -13.04 -12.40 39.53
C TYR A 159 -11.89 -12.73 38.56
N ILE A 160 -11.63 -11.84 37.61
CA ILE A 160 -10.43 -11.92 36.79
C ILE A 160 -9.30 -11.24 37.56
N CYS A 161 -8.35 -12.03 38.05
CA CYS A 161 -7.20 -11.57 38.80
C CYS A 161 -6.09 -11.24 37.80
N ALA A 162 -5.71 -9.97 37.70
CA ALA A 162 -4.79 -9.46 36.69
C ALA A 162 -3.54 -8.85 37.36
N ALA A 163 -2.38 -9.46 37.11
CA ALA A 163 -1.10 -8.97 37.60
C ALA A 163 -0.61 -7.82 36.72
N THR A 164 -0.21 -6.73 37.36
CA THR A 164 0.32 -5.53 36.69
C THR A 164 1.84 -5.58 36.58
N GLN A 165 2.40 -4.81 35.64
CA GLN A 165 3.85 -4.67 35.51
C GLN A 165 4.52 -4.11 36.78
N THR A 166 3.80 -3.35 37.60
CA THR A 166 4.31 -2.67 38.81
C THR A 166 4.25 -3.55 40.07
N GLY A 167 3.99 -4.85 39.94
CA GLY A 167 3.97 -5.78 41.08
C GLY A 167 2.66 -5.79 41.89
N SER A 168 1.60 -5.15 41.39
CA SER A 168 0.26 -5.16 42.01
C SER A 168 -0.69 -6.14 41.32
N VAL A 169 -1.67 -6.67 42.07
CA VAL A 169 -2.75 -7.53 41.55
C VAL A 169 -4.06 -6.74 41.55
N ASN A 170 -4.64 -6.55 40.37
CA ASN A 170 -5.96 -5.95 40.21
C ASN A 170 -7.02 -7.03 40.06
N LEU A 171 -8.13 -6.83 40.75
CA LEU A 171 -9.30 -7.69 40.70
C LEU A 171 -10.33 -7.06 39.77
N LEU A 172 -10.55 -7.64 38.60
CA LEU A 172 -11.48 -7.14 37.59
C LEU A 172 -12.83 -7.85 37.68
N ASP A 173 -13.91 -7.08 37.59
CA ASP A 173 -15.25 -7.63 37.45
C ASP A 173 -15.40 -8.36 36.10
N PRO A 174 -15.79 -9.65 36.06
CA PRO A 174 -15.90 -10.42 34.81
C PRO A 174 -16.91 -9.87 33.79
N VAL A 175 -17.85 -9.00 34.20
CA VAL A 175 -18.89 -8.45 33.31
C VAL A 175 -18.52 -7.04 32.83
N THR A 176 -18.19 -6.14 33.76
CA THR A 176 -17.89 -4.75 33.42
C THR A 176 -16.41 -4.51 33.08
N PHE A 177 -15.52 -5.42 33.51
CA PHE A 177 -14.07 -5.29 33.45
C PHE A 177 -13.49 -4.11 34.26
N ALA A 178 -14.30 -3.53 35.15
CA ALA A 178 -13.85 -2.49 36.06
C ALA A 178 -12.99 -3.07 37.19
N VAL A 179 -12.01 -2.31 37.67
CA VAL A 179 -11.19 -2.69 38.82
C VAL A 179 -12.01 -2.56 40.10
N VAL A 180 -12.23 -3.69 40.78
CA VAL A 180 -12.95 -3.78 42.06
C VAL A 180 -12.00 -3.52 43.23
N LYS A 181 -10.79 -4.08 43.17
CA LYS A 181 -9.79 -3.99 44.23
C LYS A 181 -8.39 -4.09 43.63
N SER A 182 -7.43 -3.43 44.26
CA SER A 182 -6.00 -3.58 43.96
C SER A 182 -5.23 -3.90 45.23
N TRP A 183 -4.31 -4.86 45.13
CA TRP A 183 -3.35 -5.19 46.19
C TRP A 183 -1.92 -5.02 45.68
N ASN A 184 -1.09 -4.33 46.46
CA ASN A 184 0.34 -4.27 46.17
C ASN A 184 1.01 -5.53 46.71
N ALA A 185 1.36 -6.46 45.82
CA ALA A 185 1.91 -7.76 46.21
C ALA A 185 3.43 -7.70 46.36
N HIS A 186 4.13 -7.21 45.34
CA HIS A 186 5.59 -7.20 45.31
C HIS A 186 6.10 -5.81 44.94
N SER A 187 7.30 -5.45 45.44
CA SER A 187 7.85 -4.10 45.24
C SER A 187 8.30 -3.81 43.81
N ALA A 188 8.57 -4.84 43.00
CA ALA A 188 9.03 -4.69 41.62
C ALA A 188 8.06 -5.32 40.62
N LEU A 189 8.06 -6.65 40.51
CA LEU A 189 7.27 -7.38 39.50
C LEU A 189 6.77 -8.71 40.06
N ILE A 190 5.64 -9.17 39.52
CA ILE A 190 5.09 -10.51 39.79
C ILE A 190 5.68 -11.46 38.75
N ASN A 191 6.34 -12.53 39.20
CA ASN A 191 6.91 -13.55 38.32
C ASN A 191 5.85 -14.56 37.91
N ASP A 192 5.06 -15.03 38.88
CA ASP A 192 4.01 -15.99 38.64
C ASP A 192 2.86 -15.79 39.64
N MET A 193 1.67 -16.18 39.22
CA MET A 193 0.44 -16.00 39.98
C MET A 193 -0.54 -17.11 39.63
N ASP A 194 -1.19 -17.63 40.67
CA ASP A 194 -2.36 -18.47 40.50
C ASP A 194 -3.53 -17.98 41.35
N ALA A 195 -4.74 -18.19 40.84
CA ALA A 195 -5.98 -17.80 41.49
C ALA A 195 -6.99 -18.93 41.35
N GLN A 196 -7.29 -19.60 42.46
CA GLN A 196 -8.30 -20.65 42.51
C GLN A 196 -9.21 -20.41 43.71
N HIS A 197 -10.51 -20.64 43.49
CA HIS A 197 -11.55 -20.52 44.52
C HIS A 197 -11.56 -19.14 45.20
N ASP A 198 -11.20 -19.09 46.48
CA ASP A 198 -11.21 -17.89 47.33
C ASP A 198 -9.80 -17.32 47.56
N PHE A 199 -8.75 -17.89 46.96
CA PHE A 199 -7.37 -17.47 47.22
C PHE A 199 -6.62 -17.05 45.95
N ILE A 200 -5.76 -16.06 46.11
CA ILE A 200 -4.73 -15.69 45.13
C ILE A 200 -3.38 -15.88 45.80
N VAL A 201 -2.47 -16.55 45.12
CA VAL A 201 -1.09 -16.71 45.57
C VAL A 201 -0.16 -16.12 44.52
N THR A 202 0.77 -15.28 44.95
CA THR A 202 1.75 -14.63 44.07
C THR A 202 3.17 -14.85 44.56
N CYS A 203 4.07 -14.95 43.60
CA CYS A 203 5.50 -14.83 43.79
C CYS A 203 6.06 -13.76 42.85
N GLY A 204 7.15 -13.14 43.25
CA GLY A 204 7.65 -11.96 42.55
C GLY A 204 9.06 -11.59 42.98
N TYR A 205 9.47 -10.42 42.53
CA TYR A 205 10.79 -9.87 42.80
C TYR A 205 10.70 -8.62 43.68
N SER A 206 11.77 -8.42 44.45
CA SER A 206 12.09 -7.16 45.08
C SER A 206 13.40 -6.57 44.56
N LEU A 207 13.48 -5.24 44.61
CA LEU A 207 14.68 -4.49 44.29
C LEU A 207 15.52 -4.33 45.56
N ARG A 208 16.73 -4.90 45.58
CA ARG A 208 17.70 -4.64 46.66
C ARG A 208 18.52 -3.36 46.38
N GLN A 209 19.15 -2.83 47.44
CA GLN A 209 20.11 -1.73 47.35
C GLN A 209 21.23 -2.12 46.37
N GLY A 210 21.15 -1.65 45.13
CA GLY A 210 22.00 -2.07 44.01
C GLY A 210 21.27 -2.31 42.67
N GLN A 211 19.95 -2.10 42.59
CA GLN A 211 19.13 -2.26 41.35
C GLN A 211 19.08 -3.69 40.76
N ASN A 212 19.56 -4.70 41.48
CA ASN A 212 19.38 -6.09 41.08
C ASN A 212 18.04 -6.63 41.57
N TYR A 213 17.28 -7.24 40.66
CA TYR A 213 16.07 -7.99 40.98
C TYR A 213 16.44 -9.28 41.70
N MET A 214 15.82 -9.53 42.86
CA MET A 214 15.96 -10.77 43.61
C MET A 214 14.58 -11.36 43.88
N LEU A 215 14.44 -12.68 43.71
CA LEU A 215 13.19 -13.38 44.04
C LEU A 215 12.87 -13.20 45.52
N ASP A 216 11.60 -12.94 45.81
CA ASP A 216 11.15 -12.79 47.19
C ASP A 216 11.19 -14.14 47.91
N PRO A 217 11.76 -14.20 49.13
CA PRO A 217 11.84 -15.43 49.92
C PRO A 217 10.52 -15.72 50.66
N PHE A 218 9.39 -15.33 50.08
CA PHE A 218 8.05 -15.50 50.63
C PHE A 218 7.01 -15.44 49.52
N LEU A 219 5.81 -15.92 49.82
CA LEU A 219 4.62 -15.87 48.97
C LEU A 219 3.61 -14.92 49.58
N ASN A 220 2.99 -14.07 48.77
CA ASN A 220 1.84 -13.31 49.22
C ASN A 220 0.56 -14.10 48.94
N VAL A 221 -0.34 -14.09 49.91
CA VAL A 221 -1.62 -14.78 49.84
C VAL A 221 -2.72 -13.74 50.08
N PHE A 222 -3.73 -13.74 49.21
CA PHE A 222 -4.88 -12.85 49.32
C PHE A 222 -6.17 -13.66 49.38
N ASP A 223 -7.05 -13.30 50.30
CA ASP A 223 -8.38 -13.89 50.46
C ASP A 223 -9.39 -13.02 49.69
N ILE A 224 -9.93 -13.58 48.60
CA ILE A 224 -10.92 -12.93 47.71
C ILE A 224 -12.27 -12.76 48.42
N LYS A 225 -12.62 -13.66 49.34
CA LYS A 225 -13.91 -13.63 50.05
C LYS A 225 -13.93 -12.54 51.11
N LYS A 226 -12.81 -12.36 51.83
CA LYS A 226 -12.65 -11.29 52.83
C LYS A 226 -12.08 -9.99 52.27
N MET A 227 -11.64 -9.99 51.01
CA MET A 227 -10.98 -8.87 50.34
C MET A 227 -9.75 -8.36 51.10
N SER A 228 -9.00 -9.26 51.74
CA SER A 228 -7.89 -8.95 52.65
C SER A 228 -6.62 -9.73 52.29
N SER A 229 -5.46 -9.14 52.58
CA SER A 229 -4.17 -9.84 52.52
C SER A 229 -3.96 -10.70 53.76
N MET A 230 -3.46 -11.92 53.57
CA MET A 230 -3.05 -12.85 54.63
C MET A 230 -1.55 -12.69 54.94
N PRO A 231 -1.08 -13.16 56.11
CA PRO A 231 0.34 -13.17 56.42
C PRO A 231 1.16 -13.91 55.34
N PRO A 232 2.25 -13.33 54.82
CA PRO A 232 3.08 -13.97 53.81
C PRO A 232 3.68 -15.28 54.31
N ILE A 233 3.72 -16.29 53.43
CA ILE A 233 4.27 -17.61 53.75
C ILE A 233 5.77 -17.61 53.41
N PRO A 234 6.67 -17.90 54.36
CA PRO A 234 8.11 -17.89 54.10
C PRO A 234 8.55 -19.04 53.19
N PHE A 235 9.42 -18.73 52.23
CA PHE A 235 10.03 -19.69 51.32
C PHE A 235 11.50 -19.29 51.07
N PRO A 236 12.44 -19.72 51.93
CA PRO A 236 13.83 -19.24 51.93
C PRO A 236 14.61 -19.45 50.62
N ALA A 237 14.24 -20.45 49.82
CA ALA A 237 14.89 -20.77 48.55
C ALA A 237 14.55 -19.81 47.40
N GLY A 238 13.66 -18.85 47.63
CA GLY A 238 13.17 -17.90 46.62
C GLY A 238 12.02 -18.50 45.80
N ALA A 239 10.81 -17.96 45.99
CA ALA A 239 9.62 -18.50 45.33
C ALA A 239 9.59 -18.03 43.87
N ALA A 240 9.74 -18.95 42.92
CA ALA A 240 9.79 -18.62 41.50
C ALA A 240 8.44 -18.87 40.83
N TYR A 241 7.83 -20.02 41.05
CA TYR A 241 6.56 -20.40 40.43
C TYR A 241 5.58 -20.93 41.47
N VAL A 242 4.28 -20.77 41.21
CA VAL A 242 3.23 -21.20 42.13
C VAL A 242 1.99 -21.69 41.40
N ARG A 243 1.44 -22.82 41.81
CA ARG A 243 0.11 -23.30 41.38
C ARG A 243 -0.69 -23.81 42.56
N MET A 244 -1.98 -23.54 42.54
CA MET A 244 -2.94 -24.09 43.48
C MET A 244 -3.33 -25.50 43.03
N HIS A 245 -3.46 -26.42 44.00
CA HIS A 245 -3.84 -27.78 43.69
C HIS A 245 -5.32 -27.84 43.26
N PRO A 246 -5.65 -28.38 42.07
CA PRO A 246 -6.99 -28.26 41.49
C PRO A 246 -8.09 -28.90 42.35
N ARG A 247 -7.77 -29.98 43.08
CA ARG A 247 -8.70 -30.68 43.98
C ARG A 247 -8.63 -30.26 45.46
N MET A 248 -7.55 -29.57 45.89
CA MET A 248 -7.33 -29.25 47.30
C MET A 248 -7.33 -27.74 47.49
N LEU A 249 -8.43 -27.20 48.01
CA LEU A 249 -8.75 -25.76 47.98
C LEU A 249 -7.74 -24.84 48.66
N THR A 250 -7.05 -25.33 49.69
CA THR A 250 -6.08 -24.55 50.48
C THR A 250 -4.64 -25.00 50.23
N THR A 251 -4.40 -25.96 49.33
CA THR A 251 -3.06 -26.47 49.07
C THR A 251 -2.46 -25.76 47.86
N SER A 252 -1.26 -25.21 48.04
CA SER A 252 -0.45 -24.61 46.98
C SER A 252 0.86 -25.37 46.81
N ILE A 253 1.39 -25.39 45.60
CA ILE A 253 2.69 -25.98 45.27
C ILE A 253 3.56 -24.85 44.77
N VAL A 254 4.70 -24.69 45.42
CA VAL A 254 5.62 -23.58 45.21
C VAL A 254 6.96 -24.14 44.80
N VAL A 255 7.55 -23.58 43.75
CA VAL A 255 8.78 -24.09 43.15
C VAL A 255 9.84 -23.00 43.07
N SER A 256 11.07 -23.31 43.51
CA SER A 256 12.25 -22.45 43.33
C SER A 256 12.85 -22.61 41.93
N GLN A 257 13.66 -21.65 41.49
CA GLN A 257 14.43 -21.80 40.24
C GLN A 257 15.42 -22.97 40.30
N SER A 258 15.84 -23.38 41.49
CA SER A 258 16.76 -24.50 41.73
C SER A 258 16.07 -25.87 41.85
N GLY A 259 14.74 -25.95 41.67
CA GLY A 259 14.00 -27.22 41.69
C GLY A 259 13.50 -27.66 43.06
N GLN A 260 13.59 -26.84 44.12
CA GLN A 260 12.94 -27.14 45.40
C GLN A 260 11.44 -26.90 45.28
N MET A 261 10.63 -27.92 45.54
CA MET A 261 9.18 -27.90 45.47
C MET A 261 8.60 -28.07 46.87
N HIS A 262 7.81 -27.12 47.35
CA HIS A 262 7.10 -27.21 48.63
C HIS A 262 5.60 -27.32 48.37
N VAL A 263 4.97 -28.33 48.94
CA VAL A 263 3.52 -28.43 49.04
C VAL A 263 3.10 -27.80 50.36
N VAL A 264 2.42 -26.66 50.30
CA VAL A 264 2.09 -25.85 51.48
C VAL A 264 0.58 -25.69 51.60
N ASP A 265 0.05 -25.94 52.80
CA ASP A 265 -1.33 -25.57 53.15
C ASP A 265 -1.37 -24.09 53.58
N LEU A 266 -2.17 -23.29 52.87
CA LEU A 266 -2.35 -21.86 53.12
C LEU A 266 -2.94 -21.56 54.50
N MET A 267 -3.68 -22.51 55.09
CA MET A 267 -4.24 -22.37 56.43
C MET A 267 -3.29 -22.82 57.54
N ASN A 268 -2.32 -23.70 57.21
CA ASN A 268 -1.32 -24.20 58.14
C ASN A 268 0.07 -24.23 57.50
N PRO A 269 0.76 -23.07 57.41
CA PRO A 269 2.05 -22.97 56.72
C PRO A 269 3.19 -23.79 57.37
N ASN A 270 3.00 -24.25 58.61
CA ASN A 270 4.01 -25.02 59.34
C ASN A 270 4.12 -26.47 58.85
N THR A 271 3.14 -26.96 58.10
CA THR A 271 3.15 -28.30 57.50
C THR A 271 3.45 -28.17 56.01
N SER A 272 4.72 -28.28 55.64
CA SER A 272 5.16 -28.30 54.24
C SER A 272 5.85 -29.62 53.89
N ASP A 273 5.40 -30.29 52.83
CA ASP A 273 6.14 -31.42 52.23
C ASP A 273 7.13 -30.89 51.20
N VAL A 274 8.40 -31.30 51.30
CA VAL A 274 9.49 -30.78 50.48
C VAL A 274 10.01 -31.87 49.56
N ARG A 275 10.05 -31.57 48.27
CA ARG A 275 10.62 -32.42 47.23
C ARG A 275 11.67 -31.64 46.44
N LEU A 276 12.63 -32.35 45.87
CA LEU A 276 13.69 -31.76 45.06
C LEU A 276 13.66 -32.37 43.66
N ALA A 277 13.42 -31.54 42.65
CA ALA A 277 13.59 -31.91 41.26
C ALA A 277 15.07 -31.85 40.89
N ASN A 278 15.55 -32.87 40.15
CA ASN A 278 16.93 -32.91 39.69
C ASN A 278 17.06 -32.10 38.40
N VAL A 279 17.46 -30.84 38.52
CA VAL A 279 17.61 -29.91 37.40
C VAL A 279 19.07 -29.49 37.23
N THR A 280 19.57 -29.60 35.99
CA THR A 280 20.95 -29.22 35.63
C THR A 280 21.12 -27.71 35.49
N SER A 281 20.03 -27.03 35.11
CA SER A 281 19.93 -25.59 34.93
C SER A 281 18.75 -25.04 35.73
N TYR A 282 18.43 -23.76 35.60
CA TYR A 282 17.28 -23.18 36.29
C TYR A 282 15.96 -23.54 35.60
N LEU A 283 14.92 -23.71 36.41
CA LEU A 283 13.56 -23.92 35.93
C LEU A 283 13.00 -22.65 35.29
N SER A 284 12.40 -22.81 34.11
CA SER A 284 11.77 -21.74 33.32
C SER A 284 10.25 -21.69 33.47
N MET A 285 9.59 -22.82 33.78
CA MET A 285 8.13 -22.86 33.93
C MET A 285 7.65 -24.08 34.71
N PHE A 286 6.44 -23.96 35.24
CA PHE A 286 5.79 -24.96 36.09
C PHE A 286 4.27 -24.95 35.83
N GLU A 287 3.69 -26.13 35.59
CA GLU A 287 2.25 -26.33 35.51
C GLU A 287 1.82 -27.63 36.20
N ILE A 288 0.58 -27.63 36.69
CA ILE A 288 -0.06 -28.80 37.30
C ILE A 288 -1.20 -29.30 36.41
N ALA A 289 -1.32 -30.61 36.27
CA ALA A 289 -2.42 -31.21 35.53
C ALA A 289 -3.76 -31.03 36.27
N PRO A 290 -4.90 -30.91 35.56
CA PRO A 290 -6.22 -30.79 36.16
C PRO A 290 -6.59 -31.90 37.16
N SER A 291 -6.07 -33.11 36.96
CA SER A 291 -6.20 -34.23 37.90
C SER A 291 -5.50 -34.00 39.25
N GLY A 292 -4.48 -33.13 39.28
CA GLY A 292 -3.56 -32.96 40.41
C GLY A 292 -2.55 -34.09 40.58
N GLU A 293 -2.50 -35.05 39.65
CA GLU A 293 -1.66 -36.26 39.72
C GLU A 293 -0.36 -36.14 38.91
N ALA A 294 -0.23 -35.08 38.11
CA ALA A 294 0.94 -34.82 37.28
C ALA A 294 1.36 -33.35 37.32
N ILE A 295 2.67 -33.13 37.18
CA ILE A 295 3.31 -31.82 37.12
C ILE A 295 4.26 -31.80 35.95
N ALA A 296 4.24 -30.72 35.18
CA ALA A 296 5.20 -30.47 34.12
C ALA A 296 6.14 -29.31 34.49
N LEU A 297 7.43 -29.55 34.32
CA LEU A 297 8.53 -28.61 34.57
C LEU A 297 9.34 -28.43 33.30
N THR A 298 9.85 -27.22 33.06
CA THR A 298 10.77 -26.96 31.95
C THR A 298 12.03 -26.28 32.46
N ASP A 299 13.17 -26.58 31.84
CA ASP A 299 14.47 -26.00 32.18
C ASP A 299 14.97 -25.03 31.08
N ALA A 300 16.08 -24.34 31.34
CA ALA A 300 16.74 -23.50 30.33
C ALA A 300 17.53 -24.32 29.28
N ASP A 301 17.71 -25.61 29.50
CA ASP A 301 18.36 -26.55 28.56
C ASP A 301 17.36 -27.10 27.52
N CYS A 302 16.17 -26.47 27.41
CA CYS A 302 15.11 -26.82 26.49
C CYS A 302 14.55 -28.24 26.70
N SER A 303 14.48 -28.72 27.94
CA SER A 303 13.84 -30.01 28.28
C SER A 303 12.48 -29.82 28.95
N ILE A 304 11.59 -30.80 28.75
CA ILE A 304 10.33 -30.95 29.48
C ILE A 304 10.45 -32.16 30.40
N HIS A 305 10.15 -31.97 31.68
CA HIS A 305 10.15 -32.99 32.71
C HIS A 305 8.73 -33.21 33.22
N LEU A 306 8.28 -34.46 33.23
CA LEU A 306 7.01 -34.86 33.78
C LEU A 306 7.22 -35.57 35.12
N TRP A 307 6.53 -35.08 36.15
CA TRP A 307 6.57 -35.58 37.51
C TRP A 307 5.19 -36.08 37.95
N GLY A 308 5.16 -37.15 38.74
CA GLY A 308 3.94 -37.71 39.32
C GLY A 308 4.19 -39.10 39.89
N SER A 309 3.12 -39.81 40.27
CA SER A 309 3.24 -41.23 40.66
C SER A 309 3.39 -42.10 39.41
N PRO A 310 4.48 -42.89 39.25
CA PRO A 310 4.68 -43.72 38.06
C PRO A 310 3.56 -44.73 37.77
N THR A 311 2.73 -45.05 38.77
CA THR A 311 1.66 -46.05 38.65
C THR A 311 0.26 -45.46 38.47
N LYS A 312 0.10 -44.15 38.69
CA LYS A 312 -1.21 -43.46 38.75
C LYS A 312 -1.19 -42.11 38.03
N LEU A 313 -0.36 -41.96 37.01
CA LEU A 313 -0.19 -40.66 36.35
C LEU A 313 -1.24 -40.48 35.24
N HIS A 314 -2.17 -39.55 35.46
CA HIS A 314 -3.14 -39.08 34.46
C HIS A 314 -3.16 -37.56 34.45
N PHE A 315 -3.41 -36.95 33.30
CA PHE A 315 -3.59 -35.50 33.20
C PHE A 315 -5.02 -35.09 33.54
N VAL A 316 -6.00 -35.92 33.18
CA VAL A 316 -7.43 -35.68 33.40
C VAL A 316 -8.13 -36.88 34.02
N ASP A 317 -9.17 -36.64 34.82
CA ASP A 317 -9.88 -37.70 35.57
C ASP A 317 -10.62 -38.68 34.66
N LEU A 318 -11.23 -38.14 33.59
CA LEU A 318 -12.02 -38.90 32.64
C LEU A 318 -11.59 -38.50 31.22
N PRO A 319 -10.52 -39.10 30.67
CA PRO A 319 -9.99 -38.71 29.39
C PRO A 319 -10.95 -39.08 28.26
N THR A 320 -11.27 -38.09 27.43
CA THR A 320 -11.92 -38.37 26.14
C THR A 320 -10.95 -39.09 25.21
N PRO A 321 -11.41 -40.09 24.45
CA PRO A 321 -10.56 -40.80 23.50
C PRO A 321 -9.89 -39.84 22.51
N ILE A 322 -8.60 -40.06 22.26
CA ILE A 322 -7.84 -39.30 21.28
C ILE A 322 -7.94 -39.99 19.93
N GLU A 323 -8.22 -39.20 18.89
CA GLU A 323 -8.18 -39.67 17.51
C GLU A 323 -6.74 -39.70 17.01
N PHE A 324 -6.23 -40.87 16.64
CA PHE A 324 -4.96 -41.01 15.94
C PHE A 324 -5.17 -41.05 14.43
N ALA A 325 -4.12 -40.73 13.67
CA ALA A 325 -4.14 -40.93 12.23
C ALA A 325 -4.36 -42.42 11.94
N THR A 326 -5.34 -42.73 11.09
CA THR A 326 -5.55 -44.09 10.59
C THR A 326 -4.27 -44.53 9.88
N PRO A 327 -3.70 -45.71 10.20
CA PRO A 327 -2.54 -46.21 9.46
C PRO A 327 -2.90 -46.28 7.97
N GLU A 328 -2.09 -45.67 7.12
CA GLU A 328 -2.27 -45.76 5.68
C GLU A 328 -2.07 -47.22 5.26
N GLU A 329 -3.13 -47.86 4.76
CA GLU A 329 -2.99 -49.17 4.13
C GLU A 329 -2.06 -49.01 2.92
N PRO A 330 -1.05 -49.89 2.76
CA PRO A 330 -0.16 -49.82 1.62
C PRO A 330 -0.99 -49.95 0.34
N LEU A 331 -1.03 -48.86 -0.43
CA LEU A 331 -1.77 -48.83 -1.68
C LEU A 331 -1.20 -49.91 -2.61
N PRO A 332 -2.04 -50.67 -3.32
CA PRO A 332 -1.56 -51.60 -4.33
C PRO A 332 -0.73 -50.83 -5.35
N ASN A 333 0.44 -51.37 -5.71
CA ASN A 333 1.28 -50.76 -6.73
C ASN A 333 0.61 -50.99 -8.09
N ILE A 334 -0.01 -49.94 -8.62
CA ILE A 334 -0.71 -49.97 -9.91
C ILE A 334 0.27 -49.50 -10.97
N ASP A 335 0.51 -50.35 -11.97
CA ASP A 335 1.22 -49.93 -13.18
C ASP A 335 0.25 -49.12 -14.06
N TRP A 336 0.50 -47.83 -14.18
CA TRP A 336 -0.33 -46.90 -14.95
C TRP A 336 0.05 -46.97 -16.43
N GLY A 337 -0.34 -48.06 -17.08
CA GLY A 337 -0.22 -48.26 -18.52
C GLY A 337 -1.49 -47.85 -19.30
N PRO A 338 -1.42 -47.84 -20.64
CA PRO A 338 -2.59 -47.58 -21.50
C PRO A 338 -3.70 -48.65 -21.35
N ASP A 339 -3.37 -49.83 -20.85
CA ASP A 339 -4.32 -50.93 -20.60
C ASP A 339 -4.99 -50.88 -19.21
N THR A 340 -4.55 -49.96 -18.32
CA THR A 340 -5.07 -49.85 -16.95
C THR A 340 -6.26 -48.90 -16.92
N PRO A 341 -7.49 -49.39 -16.66
CA PRO A 341 -8.68 -48.54 -16.74
C PRO A 341 -8.82 -47.66 -15.48
N LEU A 342 -9.19 -46.39 -15.68
CA LEU A 342 -9.29 -45.40 -14.58
C LEU A 342 -10.39 -45.73 -13.55
N ASN A 343 -11.35 -46.59 -13.90
CA ASN A 343 -12.42 -47.03 -13.01
C ASN A 343 -12.07 -48.27 -12.16
N MET A 344 -10.79 -48.71 -12.16
CA MET A 344 -10.34 -49.88 -11.41
C MET A 344 -10.55 -49.75 -9.89
N ILE A 345 -10.47 -48.53 -9.35
CA ILE A 345 -10.82 -48.23 -7.95
C ILE A 345 -12.14 -47.47 -7.94
N GLY A 346 -13.20 -48.12 -7.45
CA GLY A 346 -14.51 -47.50 -7.30
C GLY A 346 -14.52 -46.45 -6.19
N LEU A 347 -15.35 -45.41 -6.37
CA LEU A 347 -15.64 -44.46 -5.29
C LEU A 347 -16.44 -45.16 -4.18
N PRO A 348 -16.15 -44.90 -2.91
CA PRO A 348 -16.99 -45.37 -1.82
C PRO A 348 -18.38 -44.72 -1.92
N HIS A 349 -19.36 -45.33 -1.26
CA HIS A 349 -20.72 -44.78 -1.20
C HIS A 349 -20.71 -43.37 -0.60
N TYR A 350 -21.20 -42.38 -1.36
CA TYR A 350 -21.29 -40.97 -0.96
C TYR A 350 -22.75 -40.57 -0.72
N ARG A 351 -22.97 -39.62 0.21
CA ARG A 351 -24.30 -39.06 0.51
C ARG A 351 -24.45 -37.62 0.01
N ASP A 352 -23.34 -36.90 -0.08
CA ASP A 352 -23.29 -35.49 -0.48
C ASP A 352 -22.71 -35.32 -1.89
N VAL A 353 -22.87 -34.11 -2.42
CA VAL A 353 -22.31 -33.73 -3.73
C VAL A 353 -20.78 -33.82 -3.69
N LEU A 354 -20.20 -34.56 -4.63
CA LEU A 354 -18.75 -34.76 -4.73
C LEU A 354 -18.05 -33.49 -5.23
N ALA A 355 -16.76 -33.35 -4.89
CA ALA A 355 -15.93 -32.24 -5.36
C ALA A 355 -15.75 -32.20 -6.90
N SER A 356 -16.04 -33.30 -7.60
CA SER A 356 -16.04 -33.37 -9.07
C SER A 356 -17.26 -32.69 -9.71
N ALA A 357 -18.26 -32.29 -8.93
CA ALA A 357 -19.40 -31.55 -9.44
C ALA A 357 -18.93 -30.21 -10.02
N TRP A 358 -19.05 -30.08 -11.34
CA TRP A 358 -18.67 -28.87 -12.03
C TRP A 358 -19.86 -27.91 -12.05
N PRO A 359 -19.71 -26.65 -11.60
CA PRO A 359 -20.78 -25.66 -11.72
C PRO A 359 -21.05 -25.35 -13.20
N ASP A 360 -22.30 -25.00 -13.53
CA ASP A 360 -22.71 -24.57 -14.88
C ASP A 360 -22.11 -23.18 -15.21
N ILE A 361 -20.80 -23.16 -15.45
CA ILE A 361 -20.06 -21.98 -15.88
C ILE A 361 -19.74 -22.16 -17.37
N PRO A 362 -20.15 -21.24 -18.25
CA PRO A 362 -19.71 -21.27 -19.64
C PRO A 362 -18.18 -21.21 -19.66
N CYS A 363 -17.55 -22.28 -20.13
CA CYS A 363 -16.10 -22.41 -20.16
C CYS A 363 -15.63 -22.43 -21.61
N ASP A 364 -14.77 -21.50 -21.97
CA ASP A 364 -14.20 -21.44 -23.31
C ASP A 364 -13.27 -22.66 -23.54
N VAL A 365 -13.50 -23.44 -24.59
CA VAL A 365 -12.68 -24.63 -24.96
C VAL A 365 -11.61 -24.23 -26.00
N GLY A 366 -10.40 -24.77 -25.88
CA GLY A 366 -9.32 -24.57 -26.89
C GLY A 366 -8.52 -23.26 -26.75
N ALA A 367 -7.70 -23.13 -25.71
CA ALA A 367 -6.78 -22.01 -25.57
C ALA A 367 -5.64 -22.12 -26.61
N PRO A 368 -5.28 -21.05 -27.34
CA PRO A 368 -4.11 -21.08 -28.21
C PRO A 368 -2.83 -21.26 -27.37
N PRO A 369 -1.77 -21.86 -27.93
CA PRO A 369 -0.51 -22.03 -27.22
C PRO A 369 0.14 -20.68 -26.90
N VAL A 370 0.90 -20.63 -25.79
CA VAL A 370 1.69 -19.47 -25.39
C VAL A 370 2.66 -19.10 -26.52
N LYS A 371 2.63 -17.85 -26.98
CA LYS A 371 3.60 -17.33 -27.96
C LYS A 371 4.82 -16.79 -27.21
N PHE A 372 5.99 -17.30 -27.53
CA PHE A 372 7.25 -16.79 -27.00
C PHE A 372 7.80 -15.70 -27.91
N ASP A 373 8.35 -14.64 -27.31
CA ASP A 373 9.10 -13.63 -28.05
C ASP A 373 10.32 -14.27 -28.74
N PRO A 374 10.51 -14.08 -30.06
CA PRO A 374 11.70 -14.55 -30.77
C PRO A 374 13.02 -14.12 -30.13
N GLN A 375 13.10 -12.93 -29.52
CA GLN A 375 14.30 -12.47 -28.83
C GLN A 375 14.57 -13.24 -27.54
N PHE A 376 13.51 -13.63 -26.81
CA PHE A 376 13.64 -14.48 -25.63
C PHE A 376 14.17 -15.86 -26.03
N LEU A 377 13.63 -16.47 -27.08
CA LEU A 377 14.10 -17.77 -27.59
C LEU A 377 15.55 -17.72 -28.07
N ALA A 378 15.95 -16.63 -28.74
CA ALA A 378 17.34 -16.43 -29.18
C ALA A 378 18.33 -16.29 -28.01
N GLY A 379 17.87 -15.85 -26.84
CA GLY A 379 18.68 -15.75 -25.62
C GLY A 379 18.83 -17.07 -24.83
N LEU A 380 18.11 -18.12 -25.20
CA LEU A 380 18.18 -19.42 -24.53
C LEU A 380 19.29 -20.30 -25.14
N LYS A 381 20.00 -21.04 -24.29
CA LYS A 381 21.01 -22.00 -24.69
C LYS A 381 20.38 -23.37 -24.94
N PRO A 382 20.59 -24.00 -26.11
CA PRO A 382 20.02 -25.31 -26.42
C PRO A 382 20.76 -26.45 -25.68
N THR A 383 20.01 -27.49 -25.28
CA THR A 383 20.46 -28.78 -24.74
C THR A 383 19.64 -29.93 -25.36
N GLU A 384 20.02 -31.19 -25.14
CA GLU A 384 19.33 -32.36 -25.72
C GLU A 384 17.84 -32.48 -25.35
N PHE A 385 17.42 -31.98 -24.20
CA PHE A 385 16.04 -32.08 -23.70
C PHE A 385 15.27 -30.74 -23.72
N GLY A 386 15.85 -29.66 -24.25
CA GLY A 386 15.18 -28.36 -24.32
C GLY A 386 16.13 -27.17 -24.45
N MET A 387 15.65 -25.99 -24.05
CA MET A 387 16.46 -24.77 -24.00
C MET A 387 16.47 -24.22 -22.57
N TYR A 388 17.60 -23.70 -22.10
CA TYR A 388 17.74 -23.10 -20.77
C TYR A 388 18.31 -21.68 -20.83
N GLY A 389 17.85 -20.80 -19.96
CA GLY A 389 18.31 -19.41 -19.91
C GLY A 389 17.56 -18.63 -18.84
N ARG A 390 17.89 -17.34 -18.72
CA ARG A 390 17.26 -16.47 -17.72
C ARG A 390 15.80 -16.23 -18.10
N ASN A 391 14.88 -16.52 -17.18
CA ASN A 391 13.47 -16.18 -17.38
C ASN A 391 13.31 -14.66 -17.30
N THR A 392 13.19 -14.01 -18.46
CA THR A 392 12.91 -12.56 -18.59
C THR A 392 11.42 -12.27 -18.56
N ARG A 393 10.56 -13.29 -18.52
CA ARG A 393 9.11 -13.12 -18.42
C ARG A 393 8.81 -12.61 -17.01
N GLY A 394 8.15 -11.46 -16.90
CA GLY A 394 7.74 -10.84 -15.63
C GLY A 394 6.67 -11.62 -14.84
N LEU A 395 6.49 -12.91 -15.14
CA LEU A 395 5.55 -13.82 -14.49
C LEU A 395 6.29 -14.65 -13.43
N ARG A 396 5.59 -14.95 -12.34
CA ARG A 396 6.11 -15.85 -11.30
C ARG A 396 6.09 -17.30 -11.80
N ARG A 397 6.89 -18.15 -11.17
CA ARG A 397 6.88 -19.60 -11.44
C ARG A 397 5.47 -20.17 -11.22
N ASN A 398 5.00 -21.02 -12.15
CA ASN A 398 3.67 -21.66 -12.15
C ASN A 398 2.46 -20.70 -12.25
N GLN A 399 2.68 -19.46 -12.68
CA GLN A 399 1.59 -18.54 -12.96
C GLN A 399 1.01 -18.86 -14.35
N ALA A 400 -0.26 -19.28 -14.40
CA ALA A 400 -0.95 -19.55 -15.66
C ALA A 400 -1.22 -18.24 -16.41
N GLU A 401 -0.79 -18.19 -17.67
CA GLU A 401 -1.02 -17.05 -18.55
C GLU A 401 -2.34 -17.22 -19.30
N ASN A 402 -3.13 -16.15 -19.40
CA ASN A 402 -4.34 -16.16 -20.21
C ASN A 402 -3.97 -16.02 -21.70
N THR A 403 -3.79 -17.15 -22.40
CA THR A 403 -3.40 -17.16 -23.82
C THR A 403 -4.53 -16.76 -24.77
N ARG A 404 -5.78 -16.76 -24.31
CA ARG A 404 -6.96 -16.42 -25.13
C ARG A 404 -7.13 -14.91 -25.32
N ASN A 405 -6.64 -14.09 -24.38
CA ASN A 405 -6.78 -12.63 -24.43
C ASN A 405 -5.78 -11.93 -25.37
N VAL A 406 -4.82 -12.67 -25.95
CA VAL A 406 -3.88 -12.10 -26.95
C VAL A 406 -4.60 -11.73 -28.26
N ASN A 407 -5.75 -12.34 -28.56
CA ASN A 407 -6.55 -12.03 -29.74
C ASN A 407 -7.84 -11.23 -29.43
N LYS A 408 -8.23 -11.08 -28.16
CA LYS A 408 -9.39 -10.26 -27.75
C LYS A 408 -9.03 -8.78 -27.56
N SER A 409 -7.74 -8.46 -27.47
CA SER A 409 -7.22 -7.10 -27.49
C SER A 409 -7.54 -6.35 -28.80
N GLY A 410 -7.76 -7.06 -29.92
CA GLY A 410 -8.25 -6.43 -31.16
C GLY A 410 -9.77 -6.19 -31.23
N SER A 411 -10.57 -6.76 -30.31
CA SER A 411 -12.05 -6.76 -30.39
C SER A 411 -12.79 -6.26 -29.14
N SER A 412 -12.06 -5.86 -28.09
CA SER A 412 -12.63 -5.32 -26.83
C SER A 412 -12.31 -3.84 -26.56
N GLY A 413 -11.77 -3.13 -27.55
CA GLY A 413 -11.99 -1.68 -27.68
C GLY A 413 -13.46 -1.40 -28.01
N LEU A 414 -13.90 -0.14 -27.94
CA LEU A 414 -15.22 0.25 -28.47
C LEU A 414 -15.45 -0.45 -29.81
N LYS A 415 -16.62 -1.09 -29.98
CA LYS A 415 -16.99 -1.76 -31.23
C LYS A 415 -16.76 -0.73 -32.33
N ALA A 416 -15.72 -0.95 -33.15
CA ALA A 416 -15.20 0.13 -33.99
C ALA A 416 -16.34 0.70 -34.83
N PRO A 417 -16.48 2.05 -34.86
CA PRO A 417 -17.50 2.66 -35.68
C PRO A 417 -17.30 2.21 -37.12
N LYS A 418 -18.41 2.02 -37.84
CA LYS A 418 -18.35 1.74 -39.26
C LYS A 418 -17.65 2.91 -39.96
N PHE A 419 -16.85 2.62 -40.98
CA PHE A 419 -16.16 3.65 -41.75
C PHE A 419 -17.19 4.59 -42.43
N LEU A 420 -16.80 5.83 -42.70
CA LEU A 420 -17.67 6.82 -43.34
C LEU A 420 -18.19 6.31 -44.70
N SER A 421 -17.36 5.60 -45.45
CA SER A 421 -17.71 4.92 -46.70
C SER A 421 -18.76 3.81 -46.51
N GLU A 422 -18.73 3.08 -45.39
CA GLU A 422 -19.73 2.05 -45.05
C GLU A 422 -21.06 2.68 -44.62
N LYS A 423 -21.01 3.76 -43.83
CA LYS A 423 -22.18 4.54 -43.40
C LYS A 423 -22.88 5.19 -44.61
N ALA A 424 -22.12 5.77 -45.53
CA ALA A 424 -22.64 6.34 -46.77
C ALA A 424 -23.30 5.28 -47.68
N ARG A 425 -22.73 4.07 -47.75
CA ARG A 425 -23.29 2.96 -48.54
C ARG A 425 -24.60 2.43 -47.95
N GLU A 426 -24.72 2.37 -46.61
CA GLU A 426 -25.96 1.98 -45.92
C GLU A 426 -27.05 3.06 -45.98
N LEU A 427 -26.68 4.34 -45.88
CA LEU A 427 -27.58 5.48 -46.11
C LEU A 427 -28.14 5.48 -47.54
N ALA A 428 -27.34 5.03 -48.52
CA ALA A 428 -27.79 4.86 -49.90
C ALA A 428 -28.69 3.62 -50.12
N THR A 429 -28.76 2.67 -49.18
CA THR A 429 -29.50 1.41 -49.32
C THR A 429 -30.66 1.22 -48.32
N SER A 430 -30.84 2.09 -47.33
CA SER A 430 -31.88 1.94 -46.30
C SER A 430 -32.65 3.23 -46.00
N ASN A 431 -33.97 3.11 -45.85
CA ASN A 431 -34.86 4.21 -45.45
C ASN A 431 -34.44 4.77 -44.08
N ALA A 432 -34.21 6.08 -44.03
CA ALA A 432 -33.46 6.85 -43.03
C ALA A 432 -33.99 6.87 -41.57
N ALA A 433 -34.95 6.03 -41.19
CA ALA A 433 -35.62 6.11 -39.88
C ALA A 433 -35.19 5.04 -38.85
N ALA A 434 -34.41 4.04 -39.25
CA ALA A 434 -34.08 2.89 -38.39
C ALA A 434 -32.61 2.83 -37.92
N SER A 435 -31.71 3.63 -38.50
CA SER A 435 -30.27 3.64 -38.18
C SER A 435 -29.94 4.47 -36.94
N ASP A 436 -30.64 5.58 -36.69
CA ASP A 436 -30.35 6.48 -35.55
C ASP A 436 -30.65 5.83 -34.20
N LYS A 437 -31.72 5.01 -34.10
CA LYS A 437 -32.12 4.39 -32.83
C LYS A 437 -31.11 3.39 -32.25
N LYS A 438 -30.27 2.76 -33.08
CA LYS A 438 -29.23 1.81 -32.63
C LYS A 438 -27.92 2.50 -32.24
N ALA A 439 -27.64 3.67 -32.81
CA ALA A 439 -26.52 4.51 -32.38
C ALA A 439 -26.83 5.14 -31.00
N ASP A 440 -28.07 5.61 -30.82
CA ASP A 440 -28.54 6.18 -29.55
C ASP A 440 -28.52 5.18 -28.37
N GLU A 441 -28.84 3.89 -28.58
CA GLU A 441 -28.76 2.88 -27.52
C GLU A 441 -27.32 2.57 -27.06
N LEU A 442 -26.32 2.63 -27.94
CA LEU A 442 -24.90 2.43 -27.57
C LEU A 442 -24.31 3.68 -26.90
N ILE A 443 -24.71 4.87 -27.35
CA ILE A 443 -24.41 6.13 -26.66
C ILE A 443 -25.04 6.12 -25.25
N SER A 444 -26.25 5.53 -25.10
CA SER A 444 -26.92 5.39 -23.81
C SER A 444 -26.11 4.58 -22.78
N SER A 445 -25.41 3.53 -23.23
CA SER A 445 -24.53 2.69 -22.39
C SER A 445 -23.20 3.37 -22.02
N LEU A 446 -22.81 4.39 -22.79
CA LEU A 446 -21.67 5.25 -22.49
C LEU A 446 -22.08 6.43 -21.59
N THR A 447 -23.34 6.84 -21.55
CA THR A 447 -23.88 7.97 -20.76
C THR A 447 -24.26 7.65 -19.31
N ASP A 448 -23.89 6.49 -18.76
CA ASP A 448 -24.12 6.21 -17.34
C ASP A 448 -23.30 7.18 -16.46
N MET A 449 -23.91 8.28 -16.01
CA MET A 449 -23.29 9.37 -15.24
C MET A 449 -23.08 8.98 -13.75
N GLY A 450 -22.75 7.73 -13.49
CA GLY A 450 -22.28 7.28 -12.18
C GLY A 450 -20.80 7.61 -11.96
N LEU A 451 -20.34 7.55 -10.71
CA LEU A 451 -18.93 7.74 -10.36
C LEU A 451 -18.11 6.50 -10.77
N GLU A 452 -17.73 6.44 -12.04
CA GLU A 452 -17.08 5.26 -12.65
C GLU A 452 -15.70 4.97 -12.06
N SER A 453 -15.00 6.00 -11.56
CA SER A 453 -13.72 5.88 -10.88
C SER A 453 -13.73 4.97 -9.65
N LYS A 454 -14.90 4.68 -9.04
CA LYS A 454 -15.00 3.76 -7.89
C LYS A 454 -15.17 2.29 -8.29
N LYS A 455 -15.41 2.00 -9.58
CA LYS A 455 -15.55 0.61 -10.07
C LYS A 455 -14.17 -0.09 -10.07
N SER A 456 -14.17 -1.41 -9.88
CA SER A 456 -12.95 -2.22 -9.93
C SER A 456 -12.35 -2.28 -11.34
N ASP A 457 -13.20 -2.14 -12.36
CA ASP A 457 -12.87 -2.33 -13.76
C ASP A 457 -12.71 -0.98 -14.46
N VAL A 458 -11.79 -0.91 -15.43
CA VAL A 458 -11.54 0.31 -16.21
C VAL A 458 -12.73 0.59 -17.15
N PRO A 459 -13.41 1.75 -16.99
CA PRO A 459 -14.52 2.14 -17.84
C PRO A 459 -14.10 2.37 -19.29
N VAL A 460 -15.05 2.23 -20.21
CA VAL A 460 -14.77 2.22 -21.66
C VAL A 460 -14.13 3.52 -22.14
N MET A 461 -14.52 4.67 -21.58
CA MET A 461 -13.97 5.98 -21.94
C MET A 461 -12.49 6.16 -21.57
N TYR A 462 -11.99 5.37 -20.61
CA TYR A 462 -10.59 5.38 -20.16
C TYR A 462 -9.74 4.29 -20.81
N ARG A 463 -10.27 3.46 -21.72
CA ARG A 463 -9.49 2.43 -22.40
C ARG A 463 -8.75 3.02 -23.59
N THR A 464 -7.66 2.37 -24.00
CA THR A 464 -6.90 2.79 -25.19
C THR A 464 -7.79 2.81 -26.44
N VAL A 465 -7.71 3.90 -27.19
CA VAL A 465 -8.42 4.10 -28.45
C VAL A 465 -7.47 3.88 -29.64
N GLU A 466 -7.88 3.05 -30.60
CA GLU A 466 -7.08 2.72 -31.78
C GLU A 466 -7.75 3.24 -33.05
N ILE A 467 -6.99 3.96 -33.88
CA ILE A 467 -7.42 4.33 -35.23
C ILE A 467 -7.35 3.07 -36.09
N LYS A 468 -8.47 2.71 -36.73
CA LYS A 468 -8.52 1.64 -37.72
C LYS A 468 -8.40 2.24 -39.11
N TYR A 469 -7.60 1.63 -39.97
CA TYR A 469 -7.36 2.11 -41.33
C TYR A 469 -8.22 1.35 -42.33
N SER A 470 -8.87 2.06 -43.25
CA SER A 470 -9.53 1.48 -44.41
C SER A 470 -8.63 1.55 -45.66
N LYS A 471 -9.09 1.01 -46.78
CA LYS A 471 -8.42 1.17 -48.09
C LYS A 471 -8.28 2.66 -48.50
N PHE A 472 -9.12 3.53 -47.97
CA PHE A 472 -9.13 4.97 -48.24
C PHE A 472 -8.28 5.78 -47.24
N GLY A 473 -7.60 5.12 -46.30
CA GLY A 473 -6.71 5.77 -45.33
C GLY A 473 -7.44 6.19 -44.05
N VAL A 474 -6.89 7.22 -43.38
CA VAL A 474 -7.39 7.76 -42.10
C VAL A 474 -8.65 8.61 -42.30
N ASP A 475 -8.78 9.26 -43.46
CA ASP A 475 -9.90 10.17 -43.78
C ASP A 475 -11.27 9.46 -43.79
N ASP A 476 -11.29 8.13 -43.88
CA ASP A 476 -12.50 7.31 -43.86
C ASP A 476 -12.92 6.90 -42.44
N PHE A 477 -12.08 7.14 -41.43
CA PHE A 477 -12.35 6.81 -40.03
C PHE A 477 -13.25 7.88 -39.38
N ASP A 478 -14.33 7.45 -38.73
CA ASP A 478 -15.30 8.35 -38.11
C ASP A 478 -14.81 8.85 -36.73
N PHE A 479 -14.02 9.94 -36.74
CA PHE A 479 -13.59 10.62 -35.52
C PHE A 479 -14.76 11.32 -34.78
N GLY A 480 -15.81 11.71 -35.50
CA GLY A 480 -17.00 12.36 -34.92
C GLY A 480 -17.76 11.44 -33.95
N PHE A 481 -17.62 10.13 -34.10
CA PHE A 481 -18.14 9.17 -33.10
C PHE A 481 -17.49 9.33 -31.71
N TYR A 482 -16.21 9.70 -31.65
CA TYR A 482 -15.42 9.78 -30.41
C TYR A 482 -15.38 11.19 -29.80
N ASN A 483 -15.70 12.21 -30.58
CA ASN A 483 -15.67 13.60 -30.15
C ASN A 483 -16.85 14.37 -30.74
N ASN A 484 -17.81 14.73 -29.87
CA ASN A 484 -18.93 15.63 -30.21
C ASN A 484 -18.73 17.03 -29.61
N THR A 485 -17.54 17.32 -29.10
CA THR A 485 -17.19 18.60 -28.49
C THR A 485 -16.48 19.50 -29.49
N ARG A 486 -16.41 20.80 -29.19
CA ARG A 486 -15.64 21.77 -29.99
C ARG A 486 -14.12 21.71 -29.77
N TYR A 487 -13.65 20.86 -28.85
CA TYR A 487 -12.25 20.78 -28.48
C TYR A 487 -11.58 19.66 -29.25
N SER A 488 -10.45 19.96 -29.89
CA SER A 488 -9.73 19.01 -30.73
C SER A 488 -8.89 18.02 -29.91
N GLY A 489 -9.02 16.74 -30.25
CA GLY A 489 -8.15 15.68 -29.74
C GLY A 489 -6.85 15.53 -30.55
N LEU A 490 -5.95 14.65 -30.09
CA LEU A 490 -4.69 14.34 -30.76
C LEU A 490 -4.64 12.88 -31.21
N GLU A 491 -4.02 12.61 -32.37
CA GLU A 491 -3.87 11.24 -32.86
C GLU A 491 -2.84 10.41 -32.08
N THR A 492 -3.04 9.08 -32.08
CA THR A 492 -2.21 8.10 -31.35
C THR A 492 -1.12 7.44 -32.16
N HIS A 493 -1.25 7.37 -33.50
CA HIS A 493 -0.32 6.65 -34.39
C HIS A 493 0.92 7.48 -34.74
N ILE A 494 1.55 8.06 -33.72
CA ILE A 494 2.76 8.88 -33.82
C ILE A 494 3.73 8.40 -32.72
N SER A 495 5.03 8.27 -33.02
CA SER A 495 6.03 7.92 -32.00
C SER A 495 6.04 8.96 -30.87
N ASN A 496 6.16 8.50 -29.63
CA ASN A 496 6.11 9.35 -28.43
C ASN A 496 4.75 10.03 -28.19
N SER A 497 3.65 9.44 -28.68
CA SER A 497 2.28 9.97 -28.48
C SER A 497 1.85 10.02 -27.00
N TYR A 498 2.57 9.34 -26.10
CA TYR A 498 2.41 9.50 -24.65
C TYR A 498 2.46 10.97 -24.17
N ALA A 499 3.16 11.84 -24.93
CA ALA A 499 3.25 13.27 -24.66
C ALA A 499 1.92 14.02 -24.85
N ASN A 500 0.98 13.49 -25.64
CA ASN A 500 -0.31 14.13 -25.97
C ASN A 500 -1.04 14.66 -24.72
N SER A 501 -1.04 13.88 -23.65
CA SER A 501 -1.67 14.27 -22.38
C SER A 501 -1.07 15.54 -21.78
N LEU A 502 0.26 15.70 -21.82
CA LEU A 502 0.92 16.92 -21.34
C LEU A 502 0.65 18.11 -22.28
N LEU A 503 0.64 17.87 -23.59
CA LEU A 503 0.39 18.90 -24.60
C LEU A 503 -1.02 19.50 -24.46
N GLN A 504 -2.03 18.66 -24.21
CA GLN A 504 -3.39 19.12 -23.93
C GLN A 504 -3.46 20.01 -22.68
N ILE A 505 -2.82 19.59 -21.57
CA ILE A 505 -2.79 20.40 -20.34
C ILE A 505 -2.12 21.76 -20.57
N MET A 506 -1.00 21.78 -21.28
CA MET A 506 -0.28 23.03 -21.59
C MET A 506 -1.08 23.93 -22.55
N HIS A 507 -1.80 23.36 -23.52
CA HIS A 507 -2.68 24.11 -24.42
C HIS A 507 -3.78 24.85 -23.65
N PHE A 508 -4.42 24.17 -22.70
CA PHE A 508 -5.48 24.74 -21.87
C PHE A 508 -4.96 25.54 -20.67
N THR A 509 -3.66 25.81 -20.59
CA THR A 509 -3.07 26.74 -19.62
C THR A 509 -2.82 28.09 -20.30
N PRO A 510 -3.72 29.09 -20.17
CA PRO A 510 -3.64 30.39 -20.84
C PRO A 510 -2.24 31.01 -20.89
N VAL A 511 -1.54 31.07 -19.75
CA VAL A 511 -0.25 31.75 -19.67
C VAL A 511 0.81 31.06 -20.54
N ILE A 512 0.88 29.72 -20.52
CA ILE A 512 1.81 28.94 -21.36
C ILE A 512 1.42 29.09 -22.83
N ARG A 513 0.13 28.97 -23.15
CA ARG A 513 -0.37 29.07 -24.52
C ARG A 513 -0.04 30.44 -25.13
N ASN A 514 -0.33 31.53 -24.43
CA ASN A 514 -0.10 32.88 -24.92
C ASN A 514 1.39 33.12 -25.22
N LEU A 515 2.29 32.72 -24.30
CA LEU A 515 3.73 32.89 -24.48
C LEU A 515 4.29 32.04 -25.63
N ALA A 516 3.77 30.82 -25.82
CA ALA A 516 4.15 29.97 -26.95
C ALA A 516 3.71 30.57 -28.29
N LEU A 517 2.48 31.09 -28.38
CA LEU A 517 1.96 31.76 -29.58
C LEU A 517 2.72 33.07 -29.88
N GLN A 518 3.02 33.87 -28.85
CA GLN A 518 3.86 35.06 -29.00
C GLN A 518 5.26 34.72 -29.53
N HIS A 519 5.90 33.67 -29.00
CA HIS A 519 7.21 33.23 -29.50
C HIS A 519 7.13 32.76 -30.95
N ALA A 520 6.14 31.95 -31.30
CA ALA A 520 5.94 31.45 -32.67
C ALA A 520 5.64 32.57 -33.68
N ALA A 521 5.14 33.72 -33.22
CA ALA A 521 4.92 34.90 -34.05
C ALA A 521 6.20 35.73 -34.31
N THR A 522 7.32 35.42 -33.66
CA THR A 522 8.60 36.10 -33.87
C THR A 522 9.40 35.53 -35.05
N SER A 523 10.51 36.18 -35.43
CA SER A 523 11.42 35.72 -36.48
C SER A 523 12.35 34.56 -36.04
N CYS A 524 11.86 33.62 -35.22
CA CYS A 524 12.65 32.50 -34.72
C CYS A 524 12.97 31.51 -35.85
N VAL A 525 14.26 31.31 -36.14
CA VAL A 525 14.76 30.44 -37.23
C VAL A 525 15.51 29.20 -36.73
N SER A 526 15.40 28.88 -35.45
CA SER A 526 16.03 27.69 -34.88
C SER A 526 15.35 26.42 -35.40
N GLU A 527 16.13 25.52 -36.02
CA GLU A 527 15.61 24.26 -36.60
C GLU A 527 15.08 23.28 -35.55
N ILE A 528 15.51 23.40 -34.28
CA ILE A 528 15.12 22.50 -33.18
C ILE A 528 14.51 23.33 -32.03
N CYS A 529 13.56 24.21 -32.36
CA CYS A 529 12.83 24.99 -31.35
C CYS A 529 11.54 24.28 -30.93
N LEU A 530 11.50 23.76 -29.70
CA LEU A 530 10.31 23.09 -29.18
C LEU A 530 9.20 24.09 -28.87
N LEU A 531 9.55 25.33 -28.52
CA LEU A 531 8.56 26.37 -28.23
C LEU A 531 7.79 26.84 -29.48
N CYS A 532 8.45 26.96 -30.64
CA CYS A 532 7.77 27.25 -31.91
C CYS A 532 6.78 26.13 -32.27
N GLU A 533 7.23 24.88 -32.20
CA GLU A 533 6.41 23.71 -32.50
C GLU A 533 5.20 23.58 -31.55
N LEU A 534 5.36 23.95 -30.26
CA LEU A 534 4.24 24.08 -29.32
C LEU A 534 3.27 25.19 -29.75
N GLY A 535 3.77 26.36 -30.15
CA GLY A 535 2.95 27.45 -30.65
C GLY A 535 2.14 27.05 -31.89
N PHE A 536 2.76 26.38 -32.87
CA PHE A 536 2.08 25.86 -34.06
C PHE A 536 1.00 24.83 -33.70
N LEU A 537 1.32 23.92 -32.76
CA LEU A 537 0.37 22.92 -32.29
C LEU A 537 -0.82 23.57 -31.57
N PHE A 538 -0.59 24.56 -30.70
CA PHE A 538 -1.66 25.23 -29.97
C PHE A 538 -2.56 26.07 -30.87
N ASP A 539 -2.00 26.75 -31.89
CA ASP A 539 -2.77 27.46 -32.91
C ASP A 539 -3.63 26.49 -33.74
N MET A 540 -3.07 25.33 -34.10
CA MET A 540 -3.79 24.28 -34.81
C MET A 540 -4.94 23.70 -33.98
N LEU A 541 -4.71 23.36 -32.71
CA LEU A 541 -5.75 22.87 -31.80
C LEU A 541 -6.88 23.88 -31.58
N GLN A 542 -6.56 25.18 -31.57
CA GLN A 542 -7.55 26.24 -31.44
C GLN A 542 -8.39 26.42 -32.71
N LYS A 543 -7.77 26.34 -33.90
CA LYS A 543 -8.42 26.55 -35.19
C LYS A 543 -9.20 25.34 -35.71
N ALA A 544 -8.91 24.14 -35.21
CA ALA A 544 -9.49 22.90 -35.70
C ALA A 544 -10.96 22.69 -35.29
N GLU A 545 -11.48 23.43 -34.30
CA GLU A 545 -12.89 23.44 -33.87
C GLU A 545 -13.52 22.03 -33.70
N GLY A 546 -12.80 21.11 -33.05
CA GLY A 546 -13.25 19.73 -32.81
C GLY A 546 -12.74 18.71 -33.83
N SER A 547 -12.15 19.18 -34.93
CA SER A 547 -11.43 18.33 -35.88
C SER A 547 -10.17 17.74 -35.25
N ILE A 548 -9.74 16.59 -35.74
CA ILE A 548 -8.54 15.89 -35.26
C ILE A 548 -7.26 16.67 -35.57
N CYS A 549 -6.27 16.61 -34.67
CA CYS A 549 -4.96 17.23 -34.85
C CYS A 549 -3.82 16.22 -34.64
N GLN A 550 -2.66 16.50 -35.20
CA GLN A 550 -1.46 15.67 -35.06
C GLN A 550 -0.29 16.47 -34.50
N ALA A 551 0.38 15.95 -33.47
CA ALA A 551 1.59 16.54 -32.89
C ALA A 551 2.89 16.07 -33.60
N THR A 552 2.79 15.55 -34.82
CA THR A 552 3.89 14.88 -35.54
C THR A 552 5.15 15.73 -35.64
N ASN A 553 5.03 17.04 -35.93
CA ASN A 553 6.18 17.92 -36.09
C ASN A 553 6.91 18.12 -34.77
N LEU A 554 6.19 18.49 -33.71
CA LEU A 554 6.72 18.64 -32.36
C LEU A 554 7.41 17.36 -31.86
N LEU A 555 6.78 16.19 -32.03
CA LEU A 555 7.31 14.92 -31.54
C LEU A 555 8.53 14.45 -32.35
N LYS A 556 8.61 14.76 -33.65
CA LYS A 556 9.83 14.57 -34.44
C LYS A 556 10.96 15.49 -33.99
N THR A 557 10.65 16.76 -33.69
CA THR A 557 11.63 17.72 -33.15
C THR A 557 12.13 17.25 -31.78
N LEU A 558 11.26 16.70 -30.93
CA LEU A 558 11.63 16.08 -29.66
C LEU A 558 12.58 14.89 -29.85
N SER A 559 12.25 13.96 -30.76
CA SER A 559 13.11 12.80 -31.07
C SER A 559 14.47 13.20 -31.63
N SER A 560 14.54 14.31 -32.36
CA SER A 560 15.78 14.83 -32.95
C SER A 560 16.66 15.56 -31.94
N HIS A 561 16.13 15.86 -30.74
CA HIS A 561 16.85 16.63 -29.75
C HIS A 561 17.94 15.78 -29.04
N PRO A 562 19.22 16.20 -29.02
CA PRO A 562 20.34 15.36 -28.53
C PRO A 562 20.22 14.87 -27.07
N GLN A 563 19.57 15.65 -26.22
CA GLN A 563 19.37 15.30 -24.81
C GLN A 563 18.18 14.35 -24.55
N ALA A 564 17.27 14.15 -25.51
CA ALA A 564 16.04 13.39 -25.29
C ALA A 564 16.30 11.90 -25.05
N GLY A 565 17.18 11.28 -25.85
CA GLY A 565 17.58 9.88 -25.71
C GLY A 565 18.24 9.58 -24.35
N PRO A 566 19.33 10.27 -23.96
CA PRO A 566 20.00 10.03 -22.66
C PRO A 566 19.13 10.25 -21.42
N LEU A 567 18.07 11.07 -21.53
CA LEU A 567 17.10 11.28 -20.46
C LEU A 567 15.98 10.23 -20.43
N GLY A 568 15.99 9.25 -21.35
CA GLY A 568 14.99 8.19 -21.43
C GLY A 568 13.60 8.68 -21.81
N LEU A 569 13.51 9.71 -22.68
CA LEU A 569 12.24 10.34 -23.08
C LEU A 569 11.65 9.73 -24.37
N LEU A 570 12.31 8.76 -24.99
CA LEU A 570 11.93 8.20 -26.29
C LEU A 570 11.43 6.76 -26.11
N GLU A 571 10.26 6.44 -26.68
CA GLU A 571 9.62 5.11 -26.56
C GLU A 571 10.41 3.98 -27.24
N GLU A 572 11.30 4.32 -28.17
CA GLU A 572 12.08 3.36 -28.96
C GLU A 572 13.23 2.70 -28.16
N ASP A 573 13.47 3.12 -26.90
CA ASP A 573 14.50 2.53 -26.04
C ASP A 573 14.04 1.20 -25.41
N PRO A 574 14.69 0.05 -25.70
CA PRO A 574 14.31 -1.29 -25.20
C PRO A 574 14.37 -1.45 -23.67
N HIS A 575 15.07 -0.56 -22.97
CA HIS A 575 15.16 -0.53 -21.50
C HIS A 575 14.34 0.62 -20.87
N GLY A 576 13.40 1.18 -21.64
CA GLY A 576 12.60 2.34 -21.26
C GLY A 576 11.85 2.21 -19.94
N SER A 577 11.73 3.34 -19.23
CA SER A 577 10.93 3.46 -18.02
C SER A 577 9.42 3.40 -18.34
N SER A 578 8.56 3.16 -17.34
CA SER A 578 7.11 3.23 -17.55
C SER A 578 6.67 4.59 -18.12
N LEU A 579 5.61 4.64 -18.93
CA LEU A 579 5.09 5.88 -19.54
C LEU A 579 4.88 7.01 -18.51
N ASN A 580 4.41 6.68 -17.31
CA ASN A 580 4.24 7.62 -16.20
C ASN A 580 5.55 8.34 -15.82
N VAL A 581 6.65 7.60 -15.71
CA VAL A 581 7.98 8.13 -15.39
C VAL A 581 8.52 8.94 -16.58
N MET A 582 8.31 8.46 -17.81
CA MET A 582 8.70 9.20 -19.02
C MET A 582 7.96 10.54 -19.13
N LEU A 583 6.66 10.60 -18.84
CA LEU A 583 5.89 11.85 -18.84
C LEU A 583 6.40 12.86 -17.80
N GLN A 584 6.70 12.40 -16.58
CA GLN A 584 7.29 13.26 -15.54
C GLN A 584 8.70 13.73 -15.93
N GLY A 585 9.48 12.89 -16.61
CA GLY A 585 10.76 13.26 -17.22
C GLY A 585 10.60 14.32 -18.31
N LEU A 586 9.67 14.09 -19.23
CA LEU A 586 9.34 14.99 -20.33
C LEU A 586 8.88 16.35 -19.81
N THR A 587 8.07 16.38 -18.75
CA THR A 587 7.62 17.64 -18.12
C THR A 587 8.80 18.48 -17.64
N ARG A 588 9.80 17.86 -16.98
CA ARG A 588 11.02 18.58 -16.55
C ARG A 588 11.83 19.08 -17.72
N PHE A 589 12.03 18.23 -18.73
CA PHE A 589 12.81 18.56 -19.92
C PHE A 589 12.15 19.68 -20.73
N LEU A 590 10.86 19.57 -21.00
CA LEU A 590 10.12 20.49 -21.85
C LEU A 590 10.05 21.88 -21.21
N LEU A 591 9.76 21.99 -19.90
CA LEU A 591 9.74 23.30 -19.22
C LEU A 591 11.11 23.98 -19.20
N ASP A 592 12.19 23.23 -18.95
CA ASP A 592 13.55 23.78 -19.02
C ASP A 592 13.87 24.29 -20.45
N LYS A 593 13.46 23.53 -21.47
CA LYS A 593 13.70 23.89 -22.87
C LYS A 593 12.89 25.07 -23.36
N ILE A 594 11.60 25.15 -23.07
CA ILE A 594 10.80 26.31 -23.51
C ILE A 594 11.26 27.61 -22.84
N VAL A 595 11.72 27.56 -21.59
CA VAL A 595 12.32 28.74 -20.93
C VAL A 595 13.62 29.14 -21.62
N HIS A 596 14.44 28.15 -22.00
CA HIS A 596 15.66 28.40 -22.76
C HIS A 596 15.34 29.02 -24.15
N ASP A 597 14.44 28.41 -24.92
CA ASP A 597 14.05 28.85 -26.26
C ASP A 597 13.48 30.28 -26.22
N TYR A 598 12.64 30.59 -25.23
CA TYR A 598 12.09 31.95 -25.07
C TYR A 598 13.16 33.00 -24.77
N ARG A 599 14.21 32.67 -24.00
CA ARG A 599 15.33 33.59 -23.73
C ARG A 599 16.16 33.92 -24.97
N THR A 600 16.10 33.08 -26.01
CA THR A 600 16.86 33.31 -27.26
C THR A 600 16.20 34.31 -28.20
N ILE A 601 14.97 34.76 -27.91
CA ILE A 601 14.32 35.87 -28.63
C ILE A 601 15.14 37.16 -28.44
N ASN A 602 15.28 37.99 -29.48
CA ASN A 602 15.88 39.31 -29.36
C ASN A 602 14.79 40.40 -29.21
N PRO A 603 14.89 41.31 -28.21
CA PRO A 603 15.85 41.31 -27.12
C PRO A 603 15.59 40.18 -26.12
N SER A 604 16.66 39.66 -25.50
CA SER A 604 16.57 38.54 -24.55
C SER A 604 15.56 38.83 -23.44
N SER A 605 14.49 38.04 -23.36
CA SER A 605 13.43 38.20 -22.38
C SER A 605 13.45 37.10 -21.33
N THR A 606 13.22 37.47 -20.07
CA THR A 606 13.09 36.55 -18.94
C THR A 606 11.63 36.30 -18.53
N ALA A 607 10.65 36.74 -19.34
CA ALA A 607 9.24 36.62 -18.99
C ALA A 607 8.80 35.17 -18.73
N MET A 608 9.18 34.22 -19.61
CA MET A 608 8.86 32.80 -19.43
C MET A 608 9.49 32.19 -18.17
N ASP A 609 10.67 32.67 -17.79
CA ASP A 609 11.36 32.26 -16.56
C ASP A 609 10.60 32.74 -15.31
N GLN A 610 10.13 34.00 -15.31
CA GLN A 610 9.31 34.54 -14.21
C GLN A 610 7.97 33.82 -14.06
N VAL A 611 7.41 33.34 -15.17
CA VAL A 611 6.13 32.63 -15.20
C VAL A 611 6.24 31.19 -14.71
N LEU A 612 7.35 30.49 -14.99
CA LEU A 612 7.49 29.06 -14.70
C LEU A 612 8.42 28.72 -13.53
N ALA A 613 9.36 29.60 -13.17
CA ALA A 613 10.33 29.31 -12.13
C ALA A 613 9.76 29.54 -10.72
N THR A 614 9.83 28.51 -9.88
CA THR A 614 9.79 28.70 -8.43
C THR A 614 11.17 29.18 -7.98
N SER A 615 11.32 30.48 -7.71
CA SER A 615 12.61 31.06 -7.36
C SER A 615 12.98 30.72 -5.92
N ALA A 616 14.17 30.13 -5.72
CA ALA A 616 14.60 29.69 -4.41
C ALA A 616 16.12 29.72 -4.24
N THR A 617 16.57 29.86 -2.99
CA THR A 617 17.97 29.63 -2.60
C THR A 617 18.05 28.35 -1.77
N THR A 618 18.96 27.44 -2.14
CA THR A 618 19.24 26.25 -1.34
C THR A 618 20.34 26.55 -0.35
N SER A 619 20.02 26.52 0.94
CA SER A 619 20.99 26.51 2.03
C SER A 619 21.46 25.09 2.31
N ILE A 620 22.78 24.91 2.40
CA ILE A 620 23.40 23.64 2.72
C ILE A 620 24.23 23.81 3.99
N ARG A 621 23.81 23.15 5.06
CA ARG A 621 24.38 23.25 6.40
C ARG A 621 25.01 21.93 6.83
N CYS A 622 26.28 21.95 7.20
CA CYS A 622 26.91 20.79 7.84
C CYS A 622 26.41 20.65 9.27
N ILE A 623 25.84 19.49 9.62
CA ILE A 623 25.28 19.26 10.96
C ILE A 623 26.39 19.24 12.03
N ASN A 624 27.58 18.77 11.66
CA ASN A 624 28.71 18.62 12.59
C ASN A 624 29.39 19.96 12.93
N CYS A 625 29.80 20.75 11.94
CA CYS A 625 30.57 21.99 12.16
C CYS A 625 29.75 23.29 11.97
N ARG A 626 28.46 23.16 11.64
CA ARG A 626 27.52 24.26 11.41
C ARG A 626 27.93 25.25 10.32
N SER A 627 28.89 24.91 9.44
CA SER A 627 29.20 25.72 8.26
C SER A 627 28.03 25.67 7.28
N GLU A 628 27.60 26.84 6.81
CA GLU A 628 26.50 27.00 5.89
C GLU A 628 26.99 27.65 4.59
N TYR A 629 26.53 27.16 3.45
CA TYR A 629 26.75 27.76 2.14
C TYR A 629 25.48 27.71 1.32
N THR A 630 25.26 28.72 0.48
CA THR A 630 24.05 28.87 -0.32
C THR A 630 24.35 28.70 -1.79
N ARG A 631 23.43 28.08 -2.54
CA ARG A 631 23.48 28.01 -3.99
C ARG A 631 22.10 28.34 -4.61
N PRO A 632 22.05 28.77 -5.88
CA PRO A 632 20.78 28.89 -6.60
C PRO A 632 20.00 27.57 -6.57
N GLY A 633 18.70 27.65 -6.30
CA GLY A 633 17.83 26.49 -6.09
C GLY A 633 16.53 26.52 -6.88
N SER A 634 16.39 27.43 -7.84
CA SER A 634 15.17 27.62 -8.64
C SER A 634 14.82 26.36 -9.44
N THR A 635 13.52 26.07 -9.53
CA THR A 635 13.00 24.88 -10.21
C THR A 635 11.75 25.22 -11.02
N TYR A 636 11.61 24.64 -12.21
CA TYR A 636 10.43 24.81 -13.07
C TYR A 636 9.33 23.77 -12.81
N VAL A 637 9.71 22.60 -12.26
CA VAL A 637 8.78 21.53 -11.84
C VAL A 637 9.10 21.14 -10.41
N ASN A 638 8.08 20.96 -9.57
CA ASN A 638 8.23 20.45 -8.22
C ASN A 638 7.72 19.00 -8.14
N ASP A 639 8.53 18.10 -7.58
CA ASP A 639 8.14 16.71 -7.37
C ASP A 639 7.52 16.58 -5.97
N LEU A 640 6.33 15.97 -5.88
CA LEU A 640 5.66 15.79 -4.61
C LEU A 640 6.41 14.81 -3.69
N LEU A 641 6.57 15.22 -2.43
CA LEU A 641 7.22 14.48 -1.38
C LEU A 641 6.22 14.16 -0.28
N TYR A 642 5.89 12.87 -0.16
CA TYR A 642 4.95 12.38 0.82
C TYR A 642 5.67 12.10 2.15
N PRO A 643 5.05 12.43 3.29
CA PRO A 643 5.61 12.08 4.58
C PRO A 643 5.68 10.55 4.71
N SER A 644 6.84 10.04 5.13
CA SER A 644 6.94 8.65 5.57
C SER A 644 6.14 8.50 6.87
N PRO A 645 5.42 7.39 7.10
CA PRO A 645 4.82 7.13 8.41
C PRO A 645 5.96 7.03 9.43
N ALA A 646 6.24 8.15 10.09
CA ALA A 646 7.16 8.19 11.21
C ALA A 646 6.63 7.22 12.26
N GLY A 647 7.51 6.38 12.82
CA GLY A 647 7.18 5.36 13.82
C GLY A 647 6.67 5.91 15.17
N SER A 648 6.07 7.10 15.20
CA SER A 648 5.44 7.69 16.38
C SER A 648 4.00 7.18 16.51
N ARG A 649 3.83 6.14 17.33
CA ARG A 649 2.57 5.41 17.54
C ARG A 649 1.53 6.12 18.42
N ASN A 650 1.76 7.36 18.87
CA ASN A 650 0.99 7.97 19.96
C ASN A 650 0.43 9.39 19.71
N ALA A 651 0.32 9.85 18.46
CA ALA A 651 -0.48 11.03 18.12
C ALA A 651 -1.54 10.63 17.10
N LYS A 652 -2.79 11.11 17.23
CA LYS A 652 -3.74 11.12 16.11
C LYS A 652 -3.00 11.75 14.94
N LEU A 653 -2.62 10.98 13.92
CA LEU A 653 -1.94 11.54 12.76
C LEU A 653 -2.88 12.60 12.18
N PRO A 654 -2.46 13.87 12.09
CA PRO A 654 -3.28 14.88 11.45
C PRO A 654 -3.59 14.41 10.02
N ARG A 655 -4.82 14.65 9.55
CA ARG A 655 -5.19 14.37 8.17
C ARG A 655 -4.18 15.04 7.25
N ILE A 656 -3.46 14.26 6.45
CA ILE A 656 -2.45 14.78 5.53
C ILE A 656 -3.20 15.44 4.37
N SER A 657 -3.23 16.76 4.37
CA SER A 657 -3.81 17.59 3.28
C SER A 657 -2.86 17.68 2.08
N PHE A 658 -3.40 17.96 0.89
CA PHE A 658 -2.58 18.23 -0.30
C PHE A 658 -1.64 19.43 -0.08
N SER A 659 -2.12 20.49 0.57
CA SER A 659 -1.36 21.69 0.90
C SER A 659 -0.11 21.42 1.74
N GLN A 660 -0.18 20.50 2.71
CA GLN A 660 0.96 20.08 3.51
C GLN A 660 2.00 19.31 2.67
N VAL A 661 1.55 18.41 1.81
CA VAL A 661 2.43 17.68 0.88
C VAL A 661 3.13 18.68 -0.04
N LEU A 662 2.38 19.62 -0.64
CA LEU A 662 2.94 20.64 -1.51
C LEU A 662 3.99 21.50 -0.79
N LYS A 663 3.70 21.96 0.43
CA LYS A 663 4.66 22.73 1.24
C LYS A 663 5.98 21.98 1.44
N ASN A 664 5.91 20.73 1.88
CA ASN A 664 7.10 19.91 2.11
C ASN A 664 7.88 19.64 0.82
N SER A 665 7.17 19.53 -0.30
CA SER A 665 7.73 19.30 -1.63
C SER A 665 8.53 20.49 -2.14
N VAL A 666 8.02 21.71 -1.90
CA VAL A 666 8.64 22.95 -2.36
C VAL A 666 9.83 23.36 -1.47
N GLU A 667 9.68 23.32 -0.13
CA GLU A 667 10.78 23.66 0.80
C GLU A 667 11.90 22.59 0.80
N ARG A 668 11.54 21.33 0.49
CA ARG A 668 12.45 20.18 0.28
C ARG A 668 13.58 20.10 1.31
N GLU A 669 13.23 19.93 2.57
CA GLU A 669 14.21 19.70 3.63
C GLU A 669 14.72 18.25 3.59
N THR A 670 16.01 18.06 3.27
CA THR A 670 16.61 16.73 3.16
C THR A 670 17.96 16.66 3.85
N THR A 671 18.25 15.52 4.48
CA THR A 671 19.55 15.22 5.08
C THR A 671 20.25 14.14 4.29
N SER A 672 21.49 14.39 3.87
CA SER A 672 22.29 13.42 3.10
C SER A 672 23.75 13.44 3.54
N LYS A 673 24.54 12.42 3.14
CA LYS A 673 25.99 12.44 3.32
C LYS A 673 26.61 13.28 2.20
N GLY A 674 27.39 14.29 2.56
CA GLY A 674 28.09 15.14 1.60
C GLY A 674 29.45 15.59 2.11
N TRP A 675 30.33 15.99 1.20
CA TRP A 675 31.64 16.52 1.56
C TRP A 675 31.50 17.90 2.22
N CYS A 676 32.12 18.07 3.38
CA CYS A 676 32.17 19.37 4.05
C CYS A 676 33.59 19.96 3.95
N SER A 677 33.74 21.07 3.23
CA SER A 677 35.02 21.76 3.03
C SER A 677 35.67 22.25 4.33
N ARG A 678 34.89 22.46 5.40
CA ARG A 678 35.43 22.83 6.72
C ARG A 678 35.89 21.61 7.54
N CYS A 679 35.18 20.48 7.43
CA CYS A 679 35.55 19.25 8.13
C CYS A 679 36.55 18.38 7.34
N GLN A 680 36.77 18.67 6.05
CA GLN A 680 37.61 17.89 5.12
C GLN A 680 37.28 16.39 5.12
N ARG A 681 36.01 16.05 5.32
CA ARG A 681 35.49 14.68 5.28
C ARG A 681 34.00 14.68 4.95
N TYR A 682 33.49 13.52 4.55
CA TYR A 682 32.06 13.30 4.38
C TYR A 682 31.34 13.41 5.72
N GLN A 683 30.33 14.27 5.77
CA GLN A 683 29.51 14.53 6.94
C GLN A 683 28.04 14.54 6.56
N THR A 684 27.16 14.39 7.56
CA THR A 684 25.73 14.61 7.34
C THR A 684 25.49 16.11 7.13
N ILE A 685 24.98 16.44 5.95
CA ILE A 685 24.60 17.79 5.55
C ILE A 685 23.07 17.87 5.48
N ALA A 686 22.51 18.94 6.03
CA ALA A 686 21.11 19.30 5.90
C ALA A 686 20.98 20.32 4.77
N THR A 687 20.03 20.10 3.86
CA THR A 687 19.73 21.01 2.76
C THR A 687 18.30 21.48 2.88
N ARG A 688 18.07 22.78 2.74
CA ARG A 688 16.74 23.40 2.80
C ARG A 688 16.63 24.46 1.71
N LYS A 689 15.50 24.52 1.01
CA LYS A 689 15.18 25.61 0.09
C LYS A 689 14.40 26.70 0.81
N SER A 690 14.82 27.95 0.61
CA SER A 690 14.07 29.14 0.99
C SER A 690 13.50 29.78 -0.27
N ILE A 691 12.18 29.97 -0.30
CA ILE A 691 11.42 30.37 -1.49
C ILE A 691 11.31 31.89 -1.53
N HIS A 692 11.67 32.49 -2.66
CA HIS A 692 11.62 33.94 -2.86
C HIS A 692 10.38 34.37 -3.64
N SER A 693 10.02 33.61 -4.68
CA SER A 693 8.85 33.88 -5.51
C SER A 693 8.24 32.58 -6.02
N ILE A 694 6.94 32.63 -6.29
CA ILE A 694 6.13 31.54 -6.82
C ILE A 694 5.81 31.80 -8.30
N PRO A 695 5.73 30.74 -9.14
CA PRO A 695 5.52 30.89 -10.58
C PRO A 695 4.05 31.17 -10.90
N ALA A 696 3.76 31.87 -11.99
CA ALA A 696 2.39 32.05 -12.46
C ALA A 696 1.71 30.72 -12.85
N VAL A 697 2.50 29.74 -13.30
CA VAL A 697 2.04 28.36 -13.53
C VAL A 697 2.90 27.39 -12.71
N LEU A 698 2.24 26.64 -11.83
CA LEU A 698 2.86 25.65 -10.95
C LEU A 698 2.62 24.24 -11.51
N MET A 699 3.68 23.66 -12.09
CA MET A 699 3.69 22.29 -12.59
C MET A 699 4.24 21.33 -11.53
N LEU A 700 3.48 20.28 -11.24
CA LEU A 700 3.77 19.31 -10.18
C LEU A 700 3.82 17.90 -10.73
N ASN A 701 4.89 17.16 -10.43
CA ASN A 701 4.93 15.72 -10.64
C ASN A 701 4.46 15.01 -9.39
N THR A 702 3.52 14.08 -9.51
CA THR A 702 2.98 13.37 -8.34
C THR A 702 3.97 12.38 -7.73
N ALA A 703 4.91 11.83 -8.51
CA ALA A 703 5.94 10.90 -8.03
C ALA A 703 5.40 9.74 -7.14
N ILE A 704 4.22 9.20 -7.46
CA ILE A 704 3.58 8.10 -6.73
C ILE A 704 4.35 6.79 -7.00
N THR A 705 4.81 6.15 -5.94
CA THR A 705 5.67 4.94 -6.00
C THR A 705 5.15 3.77 -5.17
N ASN A 706 4.34 4.01 -4.13
CA ASN A 706 3.89 2.98 -3.20
C ASN A 706 2.36 2.95 -3.04
N GLN A 707 1.85 1.88 -2.44
CA GLN A 707 0.40 1.68 -2.26
C GLN A 707 -0.20 2.70 -1.27
N ASP A 708 0.53 3.10 -0.23
CA ASP A 708 0.06 4.07 0.75
C ASP A 708 -0.21 5.44 0.11
N GLN A 709 0.66 5.88 -0.81
CA GLN A 709 0.43 7.09 -1.60
C GLN A 709 -0.80 6.95 -2.50
N ARG A 710 -1.01 5.78 -3.13
CA ARG A 710 -2.22 5.52 -3.92
C ARG A 710 -3.50 5.60 -3.07
N MET A 711 -3.45 5.11 -1.83
CA MET A 711 -4.56 5.22 -0.86
C MET A 711 -4.80 6.66 -0.43
N LEU A 712 -3.75 7.47 -0.27
CA LEU A 712 -3.90 8.89 0.04
C LEU A 712 -4.64 9.62 -1.10
N TRP A 713 -4.21 9.40 -2.35
CA TRP A 713 -4.83 9.99 -3.53
C TRP A 713 -6.26 9.51 -3.80
N SER A 714 -6.63 8.29 -3.40
CA SER A 714 -8.01 7.79 -3.53
C SER A 714 -8.98 8.39 -2.50
N THR A 715 -8.48 9.18 -1.54
CA THR A 715 -9.32 9.89 -0.58
C THR A 715 -10.22 10.91 -1.32
N PRO A 716 -11.56 10.85 -1.17
CA PRO A 716 -12.46 11.75 -1.87
C PRO A 716 -12.17 13.22 -1.55
N GLY A 717 -12.06 14.06 -2.58
CA GLY A 717 -11.81 15.50 -2.43
C GLY A 717 -10.40 15.85 -1.94
N TRP A 718 -9.43 14.93 -2.02
CA TRP A 718 -8.07 15.17 -1.55
C TRP A 718 -7.29 16.17 -2.40
N LEU A 719 -7.50 16.18 -3.71
CA LEU A 719 -6.95 17.20 -4.61
C LEU A 719 -7.92 18.39 -4.69
N PRO A 720 -7.54 19.59 -4.17
CA PRO A 720 -8.40 20.76 -4.24
C PRO A 720 -8.41 21.39 -5.65
N GLU A 721 -9.52 22.01 -6.05
CA GLU A 721 -9.56 22.81 -7.28
C GLU A 721 -8.87 24.17 -7.12
N GLU A 722 -8.81 24.68 -5.89
CA GLU A 722 -8.18 25.95 -5.56
C GLU A 722 -7.26 25.85 -4.35
N ILE A 723 -6.07 26.43 -4.48
CA ILE A 723 -5.10 26.55 -3.39
C ILE A 723 -4.66 28.01 -3.26
N GLY A 724 -4.41 28.45 -2.03
CA GLY A 724 -3.82 29.77 -1.77
C GLY A 724 -2.42 29.63 -1.23
N ILE A 725 -1.48 30.38 -1.81
CA ILE A 725 -0.08 30.34 -1.44
C ILE A 725 0.36 31.68 -0.87
N ILE A 726 1.10 31.64 0.24
CA ILE A 726 1.76 32.79 0.86
C ILE A 726 3.26 32.49 0.94
N VAL A 727 4.07 33.44 0.50
CA VAL A 727 5.53 33.41 0.67
C VAL A 727 5.93 34.58 1.56
N GLU A 728 6.43 34.27 2.76
CA GLU A 728 6.86 35.28 3.72
C GLU A 728 8.18 34.84 4.37
N GLN A 729 9.17 35.73 4.42
CA GLN A 729 10.49 35.48 5.02
C GLN A 729 11.19 34.19 4.53
N GLY A 730 10.99 33.82 3.26
CA GLY A 730 11.59 32.61 2.69
C GLY A 730 10.84 31.30 2.99
N GLN A 731 9.70 31.37 3.68
CA GLN A 731 8.85 30.22 4.01
C GLN A 731 7.65 30.14 3.08
N PHE A 732 7.21 28.92 2.81
CA PHE A 732 6.08 28.63 1.94
C PHE A 732 4.90 28.15 2.77
N PHE A 733 3.74 28.78 2.61
CA PHE A 733 2.48 28.36 3.22
C PHE A 733 1.44 28.11 2.14
N CYS A 734 0.72 27.01 2.25
CA CYS A 734 -0.33 26.62 1.32
C CYS A 734 -1.59 26.29 2.10
N TYR A 735 -2.72 26.74 1.59
CA TYR A 735 -4.05 26.62 2.19
C TYR A 735 -5.05 26.12 1.15
N GLU A 736 -6.03 25.33 1.59
CA GLU A 736 -7.08 24.77 0.74
C GLU A 736 -8.44 24.80 1.44
N GLY A 737 -9.52 24.66 0.67
CA GLY A 737 -10.88 24.50 1.21
C GLY A 737 -11.35 25.65 2.12
N GLU A 738 -11.91 25.31 3.28
CA GLU A 738 -12.40 26.29 4.26
C GLU A 738 -11.29 27.16 4.86
N ASP A 739 -10.08 26.61 5.01
CA ASP A 739 -8.94 27.32 5.57
C ASP A 739 -8.48 28.45 4.64
N LEU A 740 -8.49 28.19 3.33
CA LEU A 740 -8.26 29.21 2.31
C LEU A 740 -9.30 30.33 2.38
N LYS A 741 -10.59 29.97 2.47
CA LYS A 741 -11.69 30.96 2.56
C LYS A 741 -11.53 31.87 3.79
N LEU A 742 -11.15 31.29 4.93
CA LEU A 742 -10.91 32.03 6.16
C LEU A 742 -9.75 33.02 6.03
N HIS A 743 -8.63 32.61 5.42
CA HIS A 743 -7.48 33.48 5.22
C HIS A 743 -7.77 34.63 4.24
N LEU A 744 -8.54 34.36 3.17
CA LEU A 744 -9.01 35.39 2.24
C LEU A 744 -9.94 36.41 2.92
N GLN A 745 -10.85 35.95 3.78
CA GLN A 745 -11.75 36.85 4.53
C GLN A 745 -11.01 37.74 5.54
N ARG A 746 -9.93 37.24 6.14
CA ARG A 746 -9.12 38.00 7.10
C ARG A 746 -8.34 39.14 6.44
N GLY A 747 -7.89 38.97 5.19
CA GLY A 747 -7.20 40.03 4.43
C GLY A 747 -5.88 40.52 5.02
N ILE A 748 -5.25 39.75 5.93
CA ILE A 748 -4.03 40.15 6.65
C ILE A 748 -2.77 39.99 5.79
N HIS A 749 -2.75 38.97 4.93
CA HIS A 749 -1.60 38.62 4.09
C HIS A 749 -1.97 38.70 2.60
N ASN A 750 -0.99 38.97 1.74
CA ASN A 750 -1.18 38.89 0.30
C ASN A 750 -1.15 37.42 -0.14
N ILE A 751 -2.32 36.87 -0.48
CA ILE A 751 -2.49 35.45 -0.84
C ILE A 751 -2.64 35.34 -2.35
N THR A 752 -1.76 34.60 -2.99
CA THR A 752 -1.90 34.27 -4.41
C THR A 752 -2.75 33.02 -4.54
N VAL A 753 -3.92 33.13 -5.15
CA VAL A 753 -4.83 31.99 -5.38
C VAL A 753 -4.51 31.33 -6.72
N TYR A 754 -4.42 30.01 -6.72
CA TYR A 754 -4.25 29.20 -7.92
C TYR A 754 -5.51 28.39 -8.19
N SER A 755 -5.84 28.23 -9.47
CA SER A 755 -6.85 27.32 -9.99
C SER A 755 -6.18 26.10 -10.62
N LEU A 756 -6.75 24.93 -10.37
CA LEU A 756 -6.35 23.67 -10.98
C LEU A 756 -6.77 23.64 -12.45
N THR A 757 -5.80 23.76 -13.36
CA THR A 757 -6.05 23.79 -14.81
C THR A 757 -6.31 22.39 -15.35
N GLY A 758 -5.52 21.41 -14.93
CA GLY A 758 -5.63 20.05 -15.42
C GLY A 758 -4.57 19.10 -14.87
N MET A 759 -4.70 17.84 -15.24
CA MET A 759 -3.81 16.78 -14.80
C MET A 759 -3.68 15.69 -15.86
N ALA A 760 -2.49 15.10 -15.94
CA ALA A 760 -2.25 13.88 -16.70
C ALA A 760 -2.42 12.70 -15.76
N ILE A 761 -3.12 11.67 -16.22
CA ILE A 761 -3.49 10.50 -15.45
C ILE A 761 -2.96 9.27 -16.16
N ASN A 762 -2.24 8.43 -15.43
CA ASN A 762 -1.81 7.12 -15.87
C ASN A 762 -2.94 6.11 -15.64
N ILE A 763 -3.39 5.48 -16.73
CA ILE A 763 -4.41 4.43 -16.70
C ILE A 763 -3.73 3.06 -16.72
N GLU A 764 -3.76 2.36 -15.59
CA GLU A 764 -3.18 1.02 -15.40
C GLU A 764 -4.28 -0.05 -15.61
N SER A 765 -4.36 -0.62 -16.81
CA SER A 765 -5.38 -1.63 -17.12
C SER A 765 -4.86 -3.06 -16.93
N GLY A 766 -4.63 -3.47 -15.67
CA GLY A 766 -4.35 -4.87 -15.30
C GLY A 766 -3.24 -5.56 -16.11
N GLN A 767 -3.19 -6.91 -16.09
CA GLN A 767 -2.15 -7.68 -16.79
C GLN A 767 -2.31 -7.74 -18.33
N THR A 768 -3.34 -7.13 -18.92
CA THR A 768 -3.76 -7.39 -20.31
C THR A 768 -3.71 -6.20 -21.27
N GLN A 769 -3.63 -4.96 -20.79
CA GLN A 769 -3.42 -3.78 -21.64
C GLN A 769 -2.18 -3.01 -21.19
N LYS A 770 -1.46 -2.44 -22.16
CA LYS A 770 -0.38 -1.49 -21.86
C LYS A 770 -1.00 -0.28 -21.16
N SER A 771 -0.34 0.20 -20.10
CA SER A 771 -0.70 1.49 -19.51
C SER A 771 -0.65 2.56 -20.59
N HIS A 772 -1.55 3.54 -20.53
CA HIS A 772 -1.49 4.74 -21.36
C HIS A 772 -1.85 5.96 -20.51
N LEU A 773 -1.66 7.14 -21.08
CA LEU A 773 -1.88 8.40 -20.40
C LEU A 773 -3.08 9.10 -21.00
N VAL A 774 -3.92 9.65 -20.14
CA VAL A 774 -5.03 10.53 -20.52
C VAL A 774 -4.84 11.87 -19.82
N SER A 775 -5.45 12.92 -20.35
CA SER A 775 -5.50 14.21 -19.68
C SER A 775 -6.92 14.56 -19.25
N MET A 776 -7.01 15.15 -18.07
CA MET A 776 -8.24 15.62 -17.46
C MET A 776 -8.07 17.12 -17.25
N VAL A 777 -8.87 17.94 -17.93
CA VAL A 777 -8.62 19.37 -18.04
C VAL A 777 -9.90 20.16 -17.78
N ASN A 778 -9.79 21.24 -17.00
CA ASN A 778 -10.86 22.20 -16.82
C ASN A 778 -10.75 23.28 -17.91
N VAL A 779 -11.44 23.08 -19.02
CA VAL A 779 -11.38 23.99 -20.18
C VAL A 779 -11.95 25.37 -19.88
N ALA A 780 -12.74 25.53 -18.81
CA ALA A 780 -13.34 26.80 -18.40
C ALA A 780 -12.31 27.93 -18.20
N HIS A 781 -11.09 27.60 -17.76
CA HIS A 781 -10.04 28.59 -17.53
C HIS A 781 -9.41 29.13 -18.82
N ALA A 782 -9.59 28.45 -19.95
CA ALA A 782 -9.01 28.80 -21.24
C ALA A 782 -10.01 29.41 -22.24
N GLU A 783 -11.25 29.64 -21.80
CA GLU A 783 -12.31 30.28 -22.56
C GLU A 783 -12.17 31.81 -22.56
N PRO A 784 -12.63 32.51 -23.61
CA PRO A 784 -12.62 33.97 -23.64
C PRO A 784 -13.49 34.61 -22.55
N GLU A 785 -14.63 33.98 -22.24
CA GLU A 785 -15.55 34.41 -21.19
C GLU A 785 -15.62 33.34 -20.10
N ALA A 786 -15.53 33.76 -18.83
CA ALA A 786 -15.59 32.86 -17.69
C ALA A 786 -17.01 32.26 -17.56
N PRO A 787 -17.16 30.92 -17.71
CA PRO A 787 -18.49 30.30 -17.78
C PRO A 787 -19.20 30.16 -16.42
N GLY A 788 -18.62 30.67 -15.33
CA GLY A 788 -19.19 30.64 -13.97
C GLY A 788 -19.09 29.28 -13.24
N GLU A 789 -18.86 28.19 -13.96
CA GLU A 789 -18.75 26.82 -13.42
C GLU A 789 -17.53 26.09 -14.01
N SER A 790 -16.99 25.11 -13.27
CA SER A 790 -15.94 24.22 -13.76
C SER A 790 -16.46 23.32 -14.88
N ARG A 791 -15.69 23.20 -15.98
CA ARG A 791 -16.02 22.38 -17.15
C ARG A 791 -14.92 21.37 -17.42
N TRP A 792 -14.95 20.25 -16.72
CA TRP A 792 -13.97 19.20 -16.85
C TRP A 792 -14.18 18.36 -18.12
N HIS A 793 -13.10 18.10 -18.84
CA HIS A 793 -13.07 17.26 -20.03
C HIS A 793 -11.96 16.23 -19.93
N LEU A 794 -12.30 14.98 -20.30
CA LEU A 794 -11.37 13.90 -20.55
C LEU A 794 -10.88 13.98 -21.99
N PHE A 795 -9.57 14.05 -22.16
CA PHE A 795 -8.86 13.92 -23.42
C PHE A 795 -8.06 12.61 -23.39
N ASN A 796 -8.64 11.57 -23.97
CA ASN A 796 -8.00 10.28 -24.21
C ASN A 796 -7.61 10.24 -25.69
N ASP A 797 -6.48 10.87 -25.99
CA ASP A 797 -5.99 11.13 -27.33
C ASP A 797 -7.03 11.86 -28.21
N PHE A 798 -7.67 11.16 -29.16
CA PHE A 798 -8.69 11.73 -30.04
C PHE A 798 -10.12 11.61 -29.49
N LEU A 799 -10.32 10.85 -28.42
CA LEU A 799 -11.58 10.80 -27.69
C LEU A 799 -11.63 11.97 -26.71
N VAL A 800 -12.61 12.86 -26.91
CA VAL A 800 -12.83 14.02 -26.04
C VAL A 800 -14.24 13.99 -25.49
N ARG A 801 -14.36 14.12 -24.16
CA ARG A 801 -15.65 13.99 -23.48
C ARG A 801 -15.75 14.87 -22.24
N SER A 802 -16.89 15.53 -22.06
CA SER A 802 -17.20 16.24 -20.80
C SER A 802 -17.42 15.27 -19.65
N VAL A 803 -16.86 15.57 -18.48
CA VAL A 803 -17.05 14.80 -17.24
C VAL A 803 -17.41 15.72 -16.07
N SER A 804 -17.99 15.17 -15.02
CA SER A 804 -18.27 15.94 -13.79
C SER A 804 -16.98 16.24 -13.03
N THR A 805 -17.00 17.31 -12.23
CA THR A 805 -15.90 17.64 -11.31
C THR A 805 -15.58 16.50 -10.35
N GLU A 806 -16.60 15.81 -9.84
CA GLU A 806 -16.43 14.68 -8.92
C GLU A 806 -15.66 13.51 -9.58
N GLU A 807 -15.97 13.19 -10.85
CA GLU A 807 -15.26 12.16 -11.61
C GLU A 807 -13.84 12.60 -11.98
N ALA A 808 -13.64 13.87 -12.34
CA ALA A 808 -12.31 14.41 -12.66
C ALA A 808 -11.34 14.33 -11.46
N LEU A 809 -11.84 14.59 -10.25
CA LEU A 809 -11.05 14.62 -9.01
C LEU A 809 -11.06 13.27 -8.25
N ALA A 810 -11.79 12.27 -8.73
CA ALA A 810 -11.80 10.93 -8.14
C ALA A 810 -10.68 10.05 -8.72
N PHE A 811 -9.90 9.43 -7.84
CA PHE A 811 -8.81 8.51 -8.20
C PHE A 811 -9.08 7.09 -7.69
N ASN A 812 -8.45 6.12 -8.34
CA ASN A 812 -8.59 4.71 -8.01
C ASN A 812 -7.22 4.10 -7.69
N THR A 813 -7.17 3.31 -6.62
CA THR A 813 -5.93 2.68 -6.13
C THR A 813 -5.35 1.64 -7.09
N SER A 814 -6.17 1.07 -8.00
CA SER A 814 -5.75 0.01 -8.91
C SER A 814 -5.44 0.50 -10.32
N TRP A 815 -6.19 1.47 -10.86
CA TRP A 815 -6.09 1.81 -12.29
C TRP A 815 -6.02 3.30 -12.64
N LYS A 816 -6.47 4.25 -11.79
CA LYS A 816 -6.53 5.68 -12.12
C LYS A 816 -5.58 6.48 -11.24
N VAL A 817 -4.35 6.68 -11.70
CA VAL A 817 -3.25 7.25 -10.91
C VAL A 817 -2.79 8.58 -11.51
N PRO A 818 -2.83 9.71 -10.79
CA PRO A 818 -2.39 11.00 -11.34
C PRO A 818 -0.86 11.03 -11.50
N SER A 819 -0.39 11.66 -12.57
CA SER A 819 1.02 11.71 -12.98
C SER A 819 1.62 13.12 -12.87
N VAL A 820 0.98 14.09 -13.54
CA VAL A 820 1.41 15.49 -13.63
C VAL A 820 0.20 16.38 -13.38
N ILE A 821 0.36 17.46 -12.64
CA ILE A 821 -0.71 18.40 -12.27
C ILE A 821 -0.27 19.82 -12.59
N ALA A 822 -1.19 20.60 -13.15
CA ALA A 822 -0.97 21.99 -13.51
C ALA A 822 -1.93 22.90 -12.73
N TYR A 823 -1.36 23.84 -11.97
CA TYR A 823 -2.09 24.95 -11.38
C TYR A 823 -1.65 26.25 -12.06
N GLN A 824 -2.56 27.21 -12.23
CA GLN A 824 -2.20 28.57 -12.63
C GLN A 824 -2.81 29.60 -11.68
N ILE A 825 -2.21 30.78 -11.60
CA ILE A 825 -2.79 31.89 -10.83
C ILE A 825 -4.21 32.17 -11.34
N LYS A 826 -5.18 32.23 -10.41
CA LYS A 826 -6.59 32.39 -10.71
C LYS A 826 -6.89 33.68 -11.47
N ASP A 827 -6.15 34.75 -11.20
CA ASP A 827 -6.26 36.03 -11.91
C ASP A 827 -5.80 35.96 -13.37
N GLU A 828 -5.06 34.92 -13.77
CA GLU A 828 -4.65 34.67 -15.16
C GLU A 828 -5.64 33.76 -15.92
N ASN A 829 -6.69 33.27 -15.25
CA ASN A 829 -7.78 32.56 -15.91
C ASN A 829 -8.46 33.48 -16.94
N ASN A 830 -8.84 32.91 -18.09
CA ASN A 830 -9.59 33.58 -19.15
C ASN A 830 -8.86 34.77 -19.81
N LYS A 831 -7.59 35.04 -19.46
CA LYS A 831 -6.75 36.03 -20.16
C LYS A 831 -6.15 35.42 -21.43
N ILE A 832 -6.86 35.54 -22.54
CA ILE A 832 -6.38 35.08 -23.85
C ILE A 832 -5.75 36.26 -24.59
N ASP A 833 -4.48 36.13 -24.97
CA ASP A 833 -3.79 37.12 -25.78
C ASP A 833 -3.84 36.75 -27.27
N THR A 834 -4.39 37.66 -28.08
CA THR A 834 -4.45 37.54 -29.54
C THR A 834 -3.58 38.58 -30.27
N GLU A 835 -2.85 39.45 -29.56
CA GLU A 835 -2.02 40.50 -30.15
C GLU A 835 -0.91 39.93 -31.06
N TRP A 836 -0.44 38.72 -30.76
CA TRP A 836 0.54 38.01 -31.58
C TRP A 836 0.10 37.90 -33.05
N LYS A 837 -1.21 37.82 -33.34
CA LYS A 837 -1.74 37.73 -34.72
C LYS A 837 -1.50 39.01 -35.52
N ASN A 838 -1.56 40.17 -34.86
CA ASN A 838 -1.35 41.46 -35.49
C ASN A 838 0.14 41.76 -35.65
N ASN A 839 0.98 41.16 -34.81
CA ASN A 839 2.42 41.41 -34.73
C ASN A 839 3.26 40.25 -35.30
N ILE A 840 2.70 39.43 -36.21
CA ILE A 840 3.44 38.31 -36.83
C ILE A 840 4.60 38.85 -37.67
N ASP A 841 5.81 38.37 -37.38
CA ASP A 841 6.97 38.63 -38.23
C ASP A 841 6.86 37.83 -39.54
N THR A 842 6.68 38.57 -40.63
CA THR A 842 6.61 38.00 -41.99
C THR A 842 7.96 38.03 -42.71
N SER A 843 9.06 38.40 -42.03
CA SER A 843 10.35 38.64 -42.68
C SER A 843 10.89 37.39 -43.39
N ILE A 844 10.60 36.20 -42.85
CA ILE A 844 10.97 34.90 -43.42
C ILE A 844 10.39 34.65 -44.82
N LEU A 845 9.24 35.24 -45.17
CA LEU A 845 8.65 35.13 -46.51
C LEU A 845 9.42 35.91 -47.58
N TYR A 846 10.27 36.86 -47.15
CA TYR A 846 11.01 37.78 -48.00
C TYR A 846 12.53 37.55 -47.95
N GLN A 847 13.02 36.67 -47.08
CA GLN A 847 14.43 36.32 -46.93
C GLN A 847 14.75 34.98 -47.62
N ASP A 848 15.84 34.96 -48.40
CA ASP A 848 16.29 33.75 -49.12
C ASP A 848 17.40 33.06 -48.31
N PHE A 849 17.02 32.05 -47.52
CA PHE A 849 17.97 31.25 -46.73
C PHE A 849 18.65 30.19 -47.63
N LYS A 850 19.76 30.57 -48.28
CA LYS A 850 20.57 29.63 -49.07
C LYS A 850 21.39 28.71 -48.16
N TYR A 851 20.79 27.64 -47.65
CA TYR A 851 21.51 26.52 -47.05
C TYR A 851 21.53 25.32 -48.00
N ALA A 852 22.44 25.33 -48.99
CA ALA A 852 22.86 24.13 -49.69
C ALA A 852 24.27 24.28 -50.29
N PRO A 853 25.23 23.39 -50.00
CA PRO A 853 26.44 23.28 -50.80
C PRO A 853 26.08 22.75 -52.20
N ALA A 854 26.62 23.41 -53.22
CA ALA A 854 26.32 23.19 -54.62
C ALA A 854 26.44 21.72 -55.05
N ARG A 855 25.31 21.04 -55.29
CA ARG A 855 25.18 19.90 -56.20
C ARG A 855 23.70 19.66 -56.50
N TYR A 856 23.14 20.40 -57.46
CA TYR A 856 22.16 19.93 -58.44
C TYR A 856 21.83 21.10 -59.39
N LYS A 857 21.80 20.84 -60.70
CA LYS A 857 21.53 21.83 -61.77
C LYS A 857 20.10 22.39 -61.64
N PRO A 858 19.86 23.65 -62.02
CA PRO A 858 18.57 24.32 -61.84
C PRO A 858 17.55 23.79 -62.86
N TYR A 859 16.40 23.33 -62.39
CA TYR A 859 15.18 23.34 -63.20
C TYR A 859 14.39 24.61 -62.85
N VAL A 860 14.49 25.58 -63.76
CA VAL A 860 13.54 26.68 -64.01
C VAL A 860 13.27 27.65 -62.85
N ALA A 861 14.08 28.71 -62.81
CA ALA A 861 13.66 30.00 -62.30
C ALA A 861 12.58 30.58 -63.24
N ASN A 862 11.36 30.80 -62.74
CA ASN A 862 10.38 31.74 -63.32
C ASN A 862 9.08 31.86 -62.48
N VAL A 863 9.11 32.49 -61.29
CA VAL A 863 7.87 33.08 -60.71
C VAL A 863 8.11 34.35 -59.85
N LEU A 864 9.33 34.71 -59.46
CA LEU A 864 9.54 35.83 -58.51
C LEU A 864 9.70 37.24 -59.13
N GLN A 865 9.58 37.41 -60.45
CA GLN A 865 9.58 38.74 -61.07
C GLN A 865 8.20 39.28 -61.49
N SER A 866 7.12 38.49 -61.47
CA SER A 866 5.80 38.95 -61.95
C SER A 866 4.83 39.45 -60.86
N LYS A 867 5.08 39.21 -59.57
CA LYS A 867 4.18 39.65 -58.47
C LYS A 867 4.58 40.95 -57.75
N ARG A 868 5.61 41.66 -58.21
CA ARG A 868 5.92 43.03 -57.72
C ARG A 868 4.93 44.11 -58.21
N ARG A 869 3.90 43.77 -59.00
CA ARG A 869 2.91 44.73 -59.52
C ARG A 869 1.44 44.44 -59.17
N SER A 870 1.11 43.35 -58.47
CA SER A 870 -0.29 42.96 -58.22
C SER A 870 -0.74 42.92 -56.76
N ILE A 871 0.13 43.20 -55.78
CA ILE A 871 -0.25 43.16 -54.35
C ILE A 871 -0.74 44.52 -53.81
N ASN A 872 -0.65 45.60 -54.60
CA ASN A 872 -1.17 46.93 -54.22
C ASN A 872 -2.62 47.21 -54.67
N LYS A 873 -3.43 46.20 -54.99
CA LYS A 873 -4.81 46.44 -55.49
C LYS A 873 -5.96 45.71 -54.79
N ASP A 874 -5.70 44.74 -53.91
CA ASP A 874 -6.77 43.95 -53.28
C ASP A 874 -6.94 44.20 -51.77
N LEU A 875 -6.39 45.29 -51.24
CA LEU A 875 -6.56 45.73 -49.83
C LEU A 875 -7.54 46.91 -49.66
N SER A 876 -8.40 47.17 -50.63
CA SER A 876 -9.55 48.05 -50.45
C SER A 876 -10.76 47.41 -51.11
N ILE A 877 -11.65 46.85 -50.28
CA ILE A 877 -13.11 46.72 -50.41
C ILE A 877 -13.53 45.52 -49.56
N ALA A 878 -14.00 45.80 -48.35
CA ALA A 878 -15.22 45.24 -47.74
C ALA A 878 -15.16 45.34 -46.22
N GLN A 879 -15.64 46.46 -45.67
CA GLN A 879 -16.69 46.53 -44.65
C GLN A 879 -16.85 47.98 -44.16
N PRO A 880 -18.08 48.42 -43.86
CA PRO A 880 -19.23 48.59 -44.76
C PRO A 880 -19.12 49.83 -45.66
#